data_AF-A0AA39FN32-F1
#
_entry.id   AF-A0AA39FN32-F1
#
_cell.length_a   1.000
_cell.length_b   1.000
_cell.length_c   1.000
_cell.angle_alpha   90.00
_cell.angle_beta   90.00
_cell.angle_gamma   90.00
#
_symmetry.space_group_name_H-M   'P 1'
#
loop_
_entity.id
_entity.type
_entity.pdbx_description
1 polymer ?
#
loop_
_entity_poly.entity_id
_entity_poly.type
_entity_poly.pdbx_seq_one_letter_code
_entity_poly.pdbx_strand_id
1 'polypeptide(L)'
;MKKSFKEILKQLDWSDGFRIPIANDENKQLEKEIEAKVKKKAELVEKLGIGKNRINAIDQHVKNINVERDYNQKLLSAYISQHNAEENFHKISENEIAALTQDIRDIEKEKKATQERIKLMEADISKLKNKLNSSEAVVALDKSKCLQWEETLNCKEDRQQLIEKYMKMDGKKFKELDLKRQKLVEDLQSHKDAIINITEEITEREVTIDKTAKLYTQLLENRRNLIDRWTHSIAILRQRDNSIQAIFKEIESLKAAGLEKLNILNESVEVLDNQSKNNKMMNYYISRAEKRLSVLRDERLEVTNNYNILDLENKIRQRSLNELNYQTEVLQGEIKVLKESNARKRSYINDCNNQIYDLKKTLDKIKDDEITVEDRTKQLKLMLENEEKQKLTILKETKKFQNLIHRTNTQVNELKNERKTIELRHQGALRQMELYSIHQSKEEKLLKEKQNTMDQLDLQIRNYEMQVSSYCEETDTTELERKKQIIKELEDILNDKKEIAKLLQSQIHNLESEIKKVQITLAKENQELEVLKNKHQNLSLLTDGSEKALKNSMKMNEERQVAENILELRVTQVEELMRTTGNKVYNLEQCHLHIHAAMKERMAEIKILREGLNAKYKLALNECSHLRAIIAEKKSQTLNYQTRYDTIMAASQMNGIDCNVSPPTTIQLKIQNARNKLLLQERGDELDMTIRKTEQEIKSMENTLRVVTACNENYKMSLVTDDDSDENLKQKVQEQLYEELCNVREDMKQKRMQYERMEKTLLSTQENQKMMKEDLQRLQEDKEKKHRDVTMLEKQITDQKGRISRADMRLKKLYKDIQRLCECGNNAETILLQEKDIVTRELEEINLLGLQRIAEFTIRHVEVEAYVKKLLAVKNIILPGIHHMKSNLSLGISDDSVASSVSSFSSRSKGKSSTTKIYKK
;
A
#
# COMPACT_ATOMS: atom_id res chain seq x y z
N MET A 1 91.66 -9.38 -19.53
CA MET A 1 90.94 -9.00 -18.29
C MET A 1 89.82 -8.06 -18.67
N LYS A 2 88.58 -8.25 -18.19
CA LYS A 2 87.54 -7.22 -18.25
C LYS A 2 87.54 -6.51 -16.89
N LYS A 3 87.81 -5.20 -16.84
CA LYS A 3 87.39 -4.39 -15.68
C LYS A 3 85.87 -4.20 -15.78
N SER A 4 85.17 -4.22 -14.65
CA SER A 4 83.74 -3.89 -14.65
C SER A 4 83.54 -2.40 -14.91
N PHE A 5 82.53 -2.05 -15.72
CA PHE A 5 82.20 -0.64 -15.99
C PHE A 5 81.88 0.13 -14.69
N LYS A 6 81.27 -0.54 -13.69
CA LYS A 6 80.99 0.05 -12.36
C LYS A 6 82.24 0.27 -11.50
N GLU A 7 83.31 -0.50 -11.67
CA GLU A 7 84.57 -0.27 -10.93
C GLU A 7 85.26 1.01 -11.41
N ILE A 8 85.23 1.26 -12.72
CA ILE A 8 85.82 2.47 -13.34
C ILE A 8 85.08 3.73 -12.85
N LEU A 9 83.75 3.68 -12.73
CA LEU A 9 82.94 4.78 -12.20
C LEU A 9 83.19 5.03 -10.69
N LYS A 10 83.46 3.98 -9.90
CA LYS A 10 83.79 4.10 -8.47
C LYS A 10 85.18 4.70 -8.19
N GLN A 11 86.10 4.72 -9.15
CA GLN A 11 87.43 5.32 -8.99
C GLN A 11 87.48 6.83 -9.34
N LEU A 12 86.33 7.44 -9.64
CA LEU A 12 86.22 8.82 -10.13
C LEU A 12 85.22 9.66 -9.31
N ASP A 13 84.84 9.19 -8.11
CA ASP A 13 83.82 9.78 -7.22
C ASP A 13 82.45 10.03 -7.88
N TRP A 14 82.12 9.25 -8.92
CA TRP A 14 80.86 9.29 -9.68
C TRP A 14 79.93 8.10 -9.34
N SER A 15 80.02 7.60 -8.11
CA SER A 15 79.25 6.44 -7.64
C SER A 15 78.16 6.76 -6.62
N ASP A 16 78.02 8.02 -6.22
CA ASP A 16 77.11 8.43 -5.15
C ASP A 16 76.55 9.85 -5.41
N GLY A 17 75.24 10.03 -5.28
CA GLY A 17 74.55 11.31 -5.48
C GLY A 17 74.46 11.83 -6.93
N PHE A 18 74.17 13.14 -7.06
CA PHE A 18 73.83 13.83 -8.32
C PHE A 18 75.04 14.26 -9.18
N ARG A 19 76.26 13.78 -8.90
CA ARG A 19 77.51 14.26 -9.52
C ARG A 19 77.72 13.67 -10.91
N ILE A 20 77.35 14.43 -11.95
CA ILE A 20 77.49 14.02 -13.35
C ILE A 20 78.93 14.28 -13.87
N PRO A 21 79.57 13.30 -14.56
CA PRO A 21 80.95 13.40 -15.08
C PRO A 21 81.28 14.60 -15.96
N ILE A 22 80.29 15.14 -16.69
CA ILE A 22 80.44 16.23 -17.67
C ILE A 22 79.51 17.39 -17.29
N ALA A 23 79.56 17.81 -16.03
CA ALA A 23 78.75 18.91 -15.52
C ALA A 23 79.38 20.28 -15.83
N ASN A 24 78.70 21.07 -16.68
CA ASN A 24 78.94 22.52 -16.83
C ASN A 24 78.82 23.22 -15.46
N ASP A 25 79.43 24.40 -15.29
CA ASP A 25 79.35 25.11 -13.99
C ASP A 25 77.92 25.54 -13.62
N GLU A 26 77.07 25.75 -14.62
CA GLU A 26 75.60 25.90 -14.47
C GLU A 26 74.99 24.70 -13.73
N ASN A 27 75.39 23.47 -14.09
CA ASN A 27 74.89 22.24 -13.45
C ASN A 27 75.36 22.11 -11.99
N LYS A 28 76.52 22.68 -11.63
CA LYS A 28 77.00 22.73 -10.23
C LYS A 28 76.29 23.81 -9.41
N GLN A 29 75.84 24.90 -10.03
CA GLN A 29 74.96 25.87 -9.38
C GLN A 29 73.57 25.27 -9.18
N LEU A 30 73.03 24.57 -10.19
CA LEU A 30 71.78 23.82 -10.09
C LEU A 30 71.83 22.72 -9.02
N GLU A 31 72.94 22.02 -8.83
CA GLU A 31 73.12 21.04 -7.73
C GLU A 31 72.90 21.70 -6.34
N LYS A 32 73.54 22.85 -6.09
CA LYS A 32 73.36 23.60 -4.84
C LYS A 32 71.97 24.20 -4.70
N GLU A 33 71.36 24.62 -5.81
CA GLU A 33 69.97 25.06 -5.78
C GLU A 33 69.03 23.88 -5.48
N ILE A 34 69.28 22.69 -6.02
CA ILE A 34 68.53 21.46 -5.72
C ILE A 34 68.60 21.14 -4.22
N GLU A 35 69.78 21.16 -3.58
CA GLU A 35 69.89 20.96 -2.12
C GLU A 35 69.04 21.97 -1.32
N ALA A 36 69.09 23.26 -1.68
CA ALA A 36 68.29 24.31 -1.05
C ALA A 36 66.78 24.12 -1.30
N LYS A 37 66.39 23.71 -2.51
CA LYS A 37 65.01 23.41 -2.89
C LYS A 37 64.50 22.13 -2.21
N VAL A 38 65.36 21.12 -1.94
CA VAL A 38 65.01 19.90 -1.20
C VAL A 38 64.74 20.22 0.28
N LYS A 39 65.57 21.04 0.93
CA LYS A 39 65.29 21.52 2.30
C LYS A 39 63.98 22.32 2.35
N LYS A 40 63.78 23.24 1.39
CA LYS A 40 62.53 24.01 1.28
C LYS A 40 61.31 23.14 0.91
N LYS A 41 61.50 22.03 0.18
CA LYS A 41 60.46 21.02 -0.10
C LYS A 41 60.03 20.32 1.19
N ALA A 42 60.97 19.95 2.07
CA ALA A 42 60.64 19.34 3.37
C ALA A 42 59.76 20.28 4.23
N GLU A 43 60.17 21.54 4.41
CA GLU A 43 59.36 22.55 5.11
C GLU A 43 57.97 22.74 4.49
N LEU A 44 57.88 22.76 3.16
CA LEU A 44 56.61 22.93 2.46
C LEU A 44 55.73 21.68 2.55
N VAL A 45 56.30 20.48 2.60
CA VAL A 45 55.58 19.22 2.84
C VAL A 45 55.01 19.19 4.26
N GLU A 46 55.76 19.63 5.27
CA GLU A 46 55.25 19.75 6.65
C GLU A 46 54.09 20.75 6.73
N LYS A 47 54.28 21.97 6.18
CA LYS A 47 53.23 23.01 6.12
C LYS A 47 52.00 22.55 5.33
N LEU A 48 52.20 21.75 4.27
CA LEU A 48 51.13 21.13 3.48
C LEU A 48 50.43 19.99 4.25
N GLY A 49 51.14 19.24 5.10
CA GLY A 49 50.56 18.24 6.01
C GLY A 49 49.66 18.89 7.06
N ILE A 50 50.12 19.95 7.71
CA ILE A 50 49.31 20.77 8.64
C ILE A 50 48.11 21.37 7.89
N GLY A 51 48.32 21.86 6.67
CA GLY A 51 47.26 22.36 5.78
C GLY A 51 46.20 21.31 5.46
N LYS A 52 46.61 20.10 5.03
CA LYS A 52 45.73 18.96 4.76
C LYS A 52 44.96 18.53 6.01
N ASN A 53 45.60 18.45 7.17
CA ASN A 53 44.92 18.11 8.42
C ASN A 53 43.84 19.14 8.79
N ARG A 54 44.12 20.44 8.58
CA ARG A 54 43.11 21.50 8.77
C ARG A 54 41.98 21.42 7.74
N ILE A 55 42.28 21.13 6.48
CA ILE A 55 41.26 20.95 5.43
C ILE A 55 40.38 19.74 5.76
N ASN A 56 40.96 18.58 6.10
CA ASN A 56 40.22 17.39 6.50
C ASN A 56 39.27 17.66 7.67
N ALA A 57 39.71 18.40 8.69
CA ALA A 57 38.87 18.79 9.81
C ALA A 57 37.73 19.75 9.41
N ILE A 58 37.99 20.69 8.50
CA ILE A 58 36.96 21.59 7.93
C ILE A 58 35.97 20.79 7.07
N ASP A 59 36.42 19.85 6.23
CA ASP A 59 35.56 19.00 5.41
C ASP A 59 34.69 18.07 6.26
N GLN A 60 35.20 17.60 7.39
CA GLN A 60 34.45 16.81 8.36
C GLN A 60 33.40 17.68 9.07
N HIS A 61 33.72 18.93 9.41
CA HIS A 61 32.78 19.91 9.92
C HIS A 61 31.71 20.32 8.88
N VAL A 62 32.08 20.48 7.60
CA VAL A 62 31.16 20.76 6.49
C VAL A 62 30.23 19.57 6.22
N LYS A 63 30.73 18.32 6.31
CA LYS A 63 29.89 17.11 6.28
C LYS A 63 28.86 17.11 7.41
N ASN A 64 29.26 17.45 8.63
CA ASN A 64 28.35 17.57 9.77
C ASN A 64 27.31 18.69 9.55
N ILE A 65 27.73 19.87 9.10
CA ILE A 65 26.82 20.97 8.73
C ILE A 65 25.82 20.54 7.64
N ASN A 66 26.24 19.77 6.65
CA ASN A 66 25.34 19.29 5.60
C ASN A 66 24.32 18.28 6.15
N VAL A 67 24.70 17.40 7.08
CA VAL A 67 23.76 16.49 7.77
C VAL A 67 22.76 17.28 8.61
N GLU A 68 23.21 18.27 9.38
CA GLU A 68 22.35 19.18 10.14
C GLU A 68 21.42 19.98 9.23
N ARG A 69 21.92 20.52 8.11
CA ARG A 69 21.14 21.24 7.11
C ARG A 69 20.05 20.34 6.50
N ASP A 70 20.39 19.10 6.17
CA ASP A 70 19.46 18.15 5.56
C ASP A 70 18.42 17.64 6.58
N TYR A 71 18.78 17.55 7.86
CA TYR A 71 17.84 17.31 8.96
C TYR A 71 16.87 18.49 9.13
N ASN A 72 17.40 19.72 9.22
CA ASN A 72 16.60 20.94 9.32
C ASN A 72 15.71 21.16 8.07
N GLN A 73 16.17 20.78 6.87
CA GLN A 73 15.38 20.84 5.65
C GLN A 73 14.23 19.82 5.66
N LYS A 74 14.44 18.60 6.19
CA LYS A 74 13.38 17.60 6.41
C LYS A 74 12.37 18.07 7.46
N LEU A 75 12.84 18.67 8.55
CA LEU A 75 11.99 19.24 9.59
C LEU A 75 11.15 20.40 9.04
N LEU A 76 11.75 21.30 8.27
CA LEU A 76 11.04 22.40 7.60
C LEU A 76 10.03 21.89 6.57
N SER A 77 10.35 20.86 5.79
CA SER A 77 9.39 20.29 4.83
C SER A 77 8.23 19.57 5.52
N ALA A 78 8.47 18.94 6.68
CA ALA A 78 7.41 18.39 7.53
C ALA A 78 6.51 19.49 8.09
N TYR A 79 7.07 20.60 8.62
CA TYR A 79 6.29 21.76 9.07
C TYR A 79 5.48 22.40 7.94
N ILE A 80 6.04 22.56 6.74
CA ILE A 80 5.30 23.06 5.57
C ILE A 80 4.18 22.09 5.19
N SER A 81 4.42 20.78 5.21
CA SER A 81 3.39 19.78 4.93
C SER A 81 2.27 19.76 5.99
N GLN A 82 2.61 19.98 7.26
CA GLN A 82 1.64 20.13 8.35
C GLN A 82 0.83 21.42 8.18
N HIS A 83 1.49 22.55 7.95
CA HIS A 83 0.83 23.84 7.77
C HIS A 83 -0.13 23.82 6.56
N ASN A 84 0.29 23.22 5.44
CA ASN A 84 -0.58 23.03 4.28
C ASN A 84 -1.77 22.09 4.58
N ALA A 85 -1.62 21.10 5.46
CA ALA A 85 -2.72 20.25 5.90
C ALA A 85 -3.70 21.02 6.80
N GLU A 86 -3.19 21.80 7.76
CA GLU A 86 -3.97 22.69 8.63
C GLU A 86 -4.73 23.75 7.83
N GLU A 87 -4.09 24.37 6.83
CA GLU A 87 -4.72 25.34 5.92
C GLU A 87 -5.84 24.68 5.08
N ASN A 88 -5.65 23.43 4.65
CA ASN A 88 -6.70 22.67 3.95
C ASN A 88 -7.85 22.29 4.89
N PHE A 89 -7.59 21.86 6.13
CA PHE A 89 -8.63 21.61 7.14
C PHE A 89 -9.40 22.89 7.50
N HIS A 90 -8.70 24.03 7.56
CA HIS A 90 -9.33 25.33 7.76
C HIS A 90 -10.28 25.68 6.60
N LYS A 91 -9.81 25.57 5.34
CA LYS A 91 -10.65 25.80 4.15
C LYS A 91 -11.84 24.84 4.07
N ILE A 92 -11.69 23.57 4.47
CA ILE A 92 -12.81 22.62 4.57
C ILE A 92 -13.82 23.13 5.62
N SER A 93 -13.33 23.54 6.80
CA SER A 93 -14.18 24.10 7.87
C SER A 93 -14.90 25.39 7.43
N GLU A 94 -14.24 26.29 6.71
CA GLU A 94 -14.85 27.50 6.13
C GLU A 94 -15.95 27.15 5.12
N ASN A 95 -15.72 26.17 4.25
CA ASN A 95 -16.72 25.70 3.28
C ASN A 95 -17.91 25.02 3.97
N GLU A 96 -17.69 24.22 5.02
CA GLU A 96 -18.76 23.63 5.85
C GLU A 96 -19.56 24.72 6.58
N ILE A 97 -18.91 25.71 7.18
CA ILE A 97 -19.56 26.88 7.79
C ILE A 97 -20.37 27.66 6.75
N ALA A 98 -19.85 27.85 5.53
CA ALA A 98 -20.55 28.54 4.45
C ALA A 98 -21.78 27.76 3.96
N ALA A 99 -21.68 26.43 3.83
CA ALA A 99 -22.80 25.55 3.50
C ALA A 99 -23.88 25.57 4.57
N LEU A 100 -23.52 25.33 5.84
CA LEU A 100 -24.45 25.41 6.98
C LEU A 100 -25.11 26.79 7.10
N THR A 101 -24.37 27.86 6.83
CA THR A 101 -24.92 29.23 6.80
C THR A 101 -25.93 29.41 5.66
N GLN A 102 -25.75 28.71 4.53
CA GLN A 102 -26.70 28.75 3.42
C GLN A 102 -27.94 27.90 3.72
N ASP A 103 -27.79 26.71 4.28
CA ASP A 103 -28.90 25.86 4.73
C ASP A 103 -29.77 26.60 5.76
N ILE A 104 -29.16 27.28 6.73
CA ILE A 104 -29.86 28.13 7.72
C ILE A 104 -30.68 29.22 7.03
N ARG A 105 -30.13 29.89 6.01
CA ARG A 105 -30.87 30.93 5.25
C ARG A 105 -32.06 30.36 4.48
N ASP A 106 -31.92 29.16 3.92
CA ASP A 106 -32.97 28.56 3.10
C ASP A 106 -34.08 27.95 3.98
N ILE A 107 -33.73 27.32 5.10
CA ILE A 107 -34.68 26.98 6.17
C ILE A 107 -35.39 28.24 6.71
N GLU A 108 -34.68 29.37 6.84
CA GLU A 108 -35.32 30.65 7.19
C GLU A 108 -36.31 31.17 6.13
N LYS A 109 -36.05 30.95 4.84
CA LYS A 109 -36.99 31.32 3.76
C LYS A 109 -38.22 30.43 3.82
N GLU A 110 -38.07 29.11 3.97
CA GLU A 110 -39.18 28.17 4.12
C GLU A 110 -40.02 28.48 5.36
N LYS A 111 -39.38 28.82 6.49
CA LYS A 111 -40.04 29.29 7.71
C LYS A 111 -40.86 30.57 7.49
N LYS A 112 -40.36 31.52 6.70
CA LYS A 112 -41.09 32.76 6.35
C LYS A 112 -42.27 32.46 5.41
N ALA A 113 -42.05 31.68 4.35
CA ALA A 113 -43.10 31.29 3.40
C ALA A 113 -44.21 30.44 4.05
N THR A 114 -43.87 29.53 4.96
CA THR A 114 -44.85 28.76 5.73
C THR A 114 -45.63 29.65 6.72
N GLN A 115 -44.98 30.60 7.39
CA GLN A 115 -45.66 31.61 8.21
C GLN A 115 -46.60 32.51 7.40
N GLU A 116 -46.23 32.88 6.17
CA GLU A 116 -47.10 33.64 5.25
C GLU A 116 -48.30 32.80 4.80
N ARG A 117 -48.09 31.51 4.46
CA ARG A 117 -49.18 30.59 4.12
C ARG A 117 -50.13 30.37 5.31
N ILE A 118 -49.62 30.29 6.53
CA ILE A 118 -50.43 30.23 7.76
C ILE A 118 -51.28 31.50 7.90
N LYS A 119 -50.68 32.70 7.81
CA LYS A 119 -51.43 33.98 7.86
C LYS A 119 -52.53 34.08 6.79
N LEU A 120 -52.27 33.59 5.58
CA LEU A 120 -53.27 33.53 4.51
C LEU A 120 -54.41 32.56 4.86
N MET A 121 -54.10 31.37 5.37
CA MET A 121 -55.12 30.42 5.85
C MET A 121 -55.91 30.97 7.05
N GLU A 122 -55.29 31.63 8.01
CA GLU A 122 -55.96 32.30 9.14
C GLU A 122 -56.91 33.41 8.66
N ALA A 123 -56.48 34.21 7.68
CA ALA A 123 -57.31 35.23 7.05
C ALA A 123 -58.48 34.62 6.27
N ASP A 124 -58.29 33.52 5.56
CA ASP A 124 -59.35 32.83 4.82
C ASP A 124 -60.32 32.07 5.73
N ILE A 125 -59.84 31.44 6.81
CA ILE A 125 -60.67 30.90 7.89
C ILE A 125 -61.53 32.02 8.50
N SER A 126 -60.95 33.20 8.73
CA SER A 126 -61.69 34.37 9.24
C SER A 126 -62.76 34.85 8.25
N LYS A 127 -62.45 34.92 6.95
CA LYS A 127 -63.43 35.23 5.88
C LYS A 127 -64.54 34.17 5.80
N LEU A 128 -64.20 32.89 5.91
CA LEU A 128 -65.16 31.77 5.86
C LEU A 128 -66.06 31.77 7.10
N LYS A 129 -65.52 32.04 8.29
CA LYS A 129 -66.30 32.20 9.53
C LYS A 129 -67.27 33.38 9.43
N ASN A 130 -66.82 34.52 8.90
CA ASN A 130 -67.71 35.67 8.67
C ASN A 130 -68.80 35.37 7.63
N LYS A 131 -68.49 34.59 6.58
CA LYS A 131 -69.48 34.11 5.60
C LYS A 131 -70.46 33.09 6.20
N LEU A 132 -70.01 32.22 7.09
CA LEU A 132 -70.86 31.26 7.80
C LEU A 132 -71.90 32.02 8.64
N ASN A 133 -71.43 32.92 9.51
CA ASN A 133 -72.29 33.77 10.34
C ASN A 133 -73.31 34.58 9.50
N SER A 134 -72.89 35.10 8.33
CA SER A 134 -73.83 35.82 7.45
C SER A 134 -74.83 34.89 6.76
N SER A 135 -74.44 33.66 6.42
CA SER A 135 -75.35 32.65 5.87
C SER A 135 -76.35 32.13 6.90
N GLU A 136 -75.97 32.00 8.17
CA GLU A 136 -76.88 31.66 9.27
C GLU A 136 -77.96 32.74 9.47
N ALA A 137 -77.57 34.01 9.41
CA ALA A 137 -78.51 35.14 9.44
C ALA A 137 -79.46 35.17 8.22
N VAL A 138 -78.97 34.81 7.02
CA VAL A 138 -79.81 34.68 5.81
C VAL A 138 -80.76 33.50 5.94
N VAL A 139 -80.33 32.34 6.43
CA VAL A 139 -81.18 31.16 6.67
C VAL A 139 -82.28 31.46 7.70
N ALA A 140 -82.00 32.25 8.74
CA ALA A 140 -83.02 32.71 9.68
C ALA A 140 -84.08 33.61 9.01
N LEU A 141 -83.67 34.54 8.14
CA LEU A 141 -84.58 35.38 7.36
C LEU A 141 -85.39 34.58 6.34
N ASP A 142 -84.77 33.67 5.61
CA ASP A 142 -85.43 32.90 4.56
C ASP A 142 -86.39 31.85 5.14
N LYS A 143 -86.09 31.28 6.33
CA LYS A 143 -87.05 30.48 7.09
C LYS A 143 -88.31 31.27 7.46
N SER A 144 -88.16 32.55 7.82
CA SER A 144 -89.30 33.44 8.08
C SER A 144 -90.11 33.74 6.80
N LYS A 145 -89.43 33.93 5.65
CA LYS A 145 -90.10 34.16 4.36
C LYS A 145 -90.82 32.92 3.84
N CYS A 146 -90.27 31.72 4.02
CA CYS A 146 -90.89 30.48 3.51
C CYS A 146 -92.33 30.31 4.02
N LEU A 147 -92.58 30.62 5.29
CA LEU A 147 -93.91 30.59 5.90
C LEU A 147 -94.89 31.60 5.25
N GLN A 148 -94.40 32.72 4.70
CA GLN A 148 -95.21 33.72 3.98
C GLN A 148 -95.42 33.35 2.50
N TRP A 149 -94.49 32.60 1.90
CA TRP A 149 -94.67 32.06 0.55
C TRP A 149 -95.63 30.86 0.53
N GLU A 150 -95.72 30.12 1.62
CA GLU A 150 -96.66 29.00 1.78
C GLU A 150 -98.13 29.46 1.75
N GLU A 151 -98.44 30.67 2.23
CA GLU A 151 -99.78 31.30 2.13
C GLU A 151 -100.14 31.76 0.70
N THR A 152 -99.15 32.09 -0.14
CA THR A 152 -99.37 32.74 -1.45
C THR A 152 -99.36 31.79 -2.64
N LEU A 153 -98.82 30.57 -2.50
CA LEU A 153 -98.66 29.57 -3.57
C LEU A 153 -99.94 28.83 -4.01
N ASN A 154 -101.13 29.24 -3.56
CA ASN A 154 -102.37 28.47 -3.74
C ASN A 154 -103.16 28.82 -5.03
N CYS A 155 -102.62 29.69 -5.91
CA CYS A 155 -103.38 30.37 -6.97
C CYS A 155 -102.90 30.20 -8.43
N LYS A 156 -102.39 29.01 -8.78
CA LYS A 156 -102.47 28.37 -10.12
C LYS A 156 -101.76 28.97 -11.34
N GLU A 157 -101.25 30.20 -11.34
CA GLU A 157 -100.37 30.68 -12.44
C GLU A 157 -99.00 29.97 -12.46
N ASP A 158 -98.64 29.30 -11.35
CA ASP A 158 -97.32 28.74 -11.10
C ASP A 158 -96.84 27.77 -12.18
N ARG A 159 -97.74 27.01 -12.80
CA ARG A 159 -97.37 25.83 -13.59
C ARG A 159 -96.57 26.15 -14.86
N GLN A 160 -96.87 27.26 -15.54
CA GLN A 160 -96.14 27.67 -16.75
C GLN A 160 -94.80 28.33 -16.41
N GLN A 161 -94.80 29.25 -15.44
CA GLN A 161 -93.58 29.92 -14.99
C GLN A 161 -92.57 28.94 -14.37
N LEU A 162 -93.06 27.91 -13.69
CA LEU A 162 -92.23 26.88 -13.04
C LEU A 162 -91.42 26.06 -14.05
N ILE A 163 -92.00 25.70 -15.21
CA ILE A 163 -91.29 24.96 -16.27
C ILE A 163 -90.14 25.81 -16.84
N GLU A 164 -90.38 27.08 -17.13
CA GLU A 164 -89.34 27.96 -17.66
C GLU A 164 -88.26 28.30 -16.60
N LYS A 165 -88.65 28.38 -15.32
CA LYS A 165 -87.71 28.47 -14.18
C LYS A 165 -86.85 27.20 -14.08
N TYR A 166 -87.44 26.00 -14.19
CA TYR A 166 -86.66 24.75 -14.19
C TYR A 166 -85.65 24.68 -15.33
N MET A 167 -86.04 24.92 -16.59
CA MET A 167 -85.08 24.93 -17.71
C MET A 167 -83.92 25.92 -17.50
N LYS A 168 -84.18 27.10 -16.92
CA LYS A 168 -83.15 28.10 -16.59
C LYS A 168 -82.31 27.71 -15.37
N MET A 169 -82.82 26.91 -14.43
CA MET A 169 -82.03 26.32 -13.34
C MET A 169 -81.16 25.16 -13.83
N ASP A 170 -81.71 24.25 -14.64
CA ASP A 170 -80.99 23.10 -15.19
C ASP A 170 -79.86 23.55 -16.13
N GLY A 171 -80.12 24.55 -16.99
CA GLY A 171 -79.08 25.17 -17.82
C GLY A 171 -77.97 25.88 -17.02
N LYS A 172 -78.28 26.43 -15.84
CA LYS A 172 -77.26 26.96 -14.90
C LYS A 172 -76.50 25.82 -14.23
N LYS A 173 -77.20 24.78 -13.77
CA LYS A 173 -76.62 23.65 -13.03
C LYS A 173 -75.76 22.77 -13.92
N PHE A 174 -76.12 22.61 -15.20
CA PHE A 174 -75.26 22.01 -16.22
C PHE A 174 -73.96 22.79 -16.39
N LYS A 175 -74.00 24.13 -16.51
CA LYS A 175 -72.79 24.96 -16.61
C LYS A 175 -71.94 24.91 -15.33
N GLU A 176 -72.57 24.86 -14.16
CA GLU A 176 -71.88 24.69 -12.88
C GLU A 176 -71.19 23.31 -12.80
N LEU A 177 -71.85 22.24 -13.24
CA LEU A 177 -71.32 20.88 -13.28
C LEU A 177 -70.22 20.71 -14.33
N ASP A 178 -70.32 21.36 -15.49
CA ASP A 178 -69.27 21.31 -16.51
C ASP A 178 -68.05 22.14 -16.09
N LEU A 179 -68.23 23.31 -15.46
CA LEU A 179 -67.12 24.05 -14.85
C LEU A 179 -66.46 23.25 -13.70
N LYS A 180 -67.24 22.49 -12.92
CA LYS A 180 -66.69 21.55 -11.93
C LYS A 180 -65.94 20.40 -12.60
N ARG A 181 -66.44 19.84 -13.71
CA ARG A 181 -65.77 18.80 -14.50
C ARG A 181 -64.45 19.30 -15.10
N GLN A 182 -64.44 20.51 -15.68
CA GLN A 182 -63.25 21.14 -16.24
C GLN A 182 -62.18 21.31 -15.16
N LYS A 183 -62.53 21.90 -14.01
CA LYS A 183 -61.61 22.02 -12.87
C LYS A 183 -61.11 20.67 -12.36
N LEU A 184 -61.98 19.69 -12.17
CA LEU A 184 -61.57 18.35 -11.74
C LEU A 184 -60.66 17.63 -12.78
N VAL A 185 -60.72 18.01 -14.06
CA VAL A 185 -59.78 17.53 -15.09
C VAL A 185 -58.44 18.27 -15.01
N GLU A 186 -58.45 19.58 -14.76
CA GLU A 186 -57.23 20.38 -14.51
C GLU A 186 -56.52 19.92 -13.22
N ASP A 187 -57.25 19.76 -12.12
CA ASP A 187 -56.79 19.22 -10.84
C ASP A 187 -56.17 17.82 -11.04
N LEU A 188 -56.90 16.92 -11.70
CA LEU A 188 -56.44 15.55 -12.00
C LEU A 188 -55.20 15.52 -12.90
N GLN A 189 -55.07 16.45 -13.85
CA GLN A 189 -53.85 16.56 -14.66
C GLN A 189 -52.69 17.10 -13.82
N SER A 190 -52.90 18.13 -13.00
CA SER A 190 -51.87 18.64 -12.08
C SER A 190 -51.39 17.58 -11.08
N HIS A 191 -52.28 16.69 -10.64
CA HIS A 191 -51.93 15.54 -9.81
C HIS A 191 -51.14 14.47 -10.57
N LYS A 192 -51.43 14.21 -11.86
CA LYS A 192 -50.58 13.33 -12.69
C LYS A 192 -49.20 13.92 -12.89
N ASP A 193 -49.10 15.20 -13.24
CA ASP A 193 -47.84 15.88 -13.50
C ASP A 193 -46.99 15.92 -12.21
N ALA A 194 -47.61 16.18 -11.05
CA ALA A 194 -46.95 16.07 -9.75
C ALA A 194 -46.51 14.63 -9.41
N ILE A 195 -47.30 13.61 -9.72
CA ILE A 195 -46.92 12.19 -9.54
C ILE A 195 -45.72 11.85 -10.44
N ILE A 196 -45.72 12.28 -11.70
CA ILE A 196 -44.61 12.08 -12.64
C ILE A 196 -43.33 12.68 -12.08
N ASN A 197 -43.35 13.97 -11.72
CA ASN A 197 -42.20 14.66 -11.12
C ASN A 197 -41.70 13.94 -9.86
N ILE A 198 -42.59 13.49 -8.97
CA ILE A 198 -42.22 12.74 -7.76
C ILE A 198 -41.61 11.38 -8.11
N THR A 199 -42.11 10.67 -9.13
CA THR A 199 -41.50 9.41 -9.57
C THR A 199 -40.13 9.63 -10.23
N GLU A 200 -39.95 10.71 -11.00
CA GLU A 200 -38.67 11.09 -11.59
C GLU A 200 -37.66 11.39 -10.46
N GLU A 201 -38.00 12.27 -9.50
CA GLU A 201 -37.17 12.53 -8.32
C GLU A 201 -36.81 11.26 -7.52
N ILE A 202 -37.75 10.31 -7.38
CA ILE A 202 -37.49 9.04 -6.70
C ILE A 202 -36.48 8.21 -7.50
N THR A 203 -36.66 8.05 -8.81
CA THR A 203 -35.72 7.29 -9.64
C THR A 203 -34.33 7.94 -9.72
N GLU A 204 -34.24 9.27 -9.71
CA GLU A 204 -32.94 9.97 -9.60
C GLU A 204 -32.28 9.67 -8.25
N ARG A 205 -33.03 9.77 -7.14
CA ARG A 205 -32.52 9.44 -5.80
C ARG A 205 -32.08 7.99 -5.71
N GLU A 206 -32.88 7.04 -6.19
CA GLU A 206 -32.52 5.61 -6.29
C GLU A 206 -31.21 5.43 -7.07
N VAL A 207 -31.07 6.06 -8.25
CA VAL A 207 -29.84 6.00 -9.05
C VAL A 207 -28.64 6.61 -8.33
N THR A 208 -28.80 7.64 -7.48
CA THR A 208 -27.70 8.17 -6.65
C THR A 208 -27.34 7.25 -5.47
N ILE A 209 -28.33 6.62 -4.84
CA ILE A 209 -28.13 5.62 -3.79
C ILE A 209 -27.40 4.40 -4.37
N ASP A 210 -27.80 3.95 -5.56
CA ASP A 210 -27.22 2.80 -6.24
C ASP A 210 -25.77 3.07 -6.70
N LYS A 211 -25.47 4.29 -7.17
CA LYS A 211 -24.09 4.76 -7.44
C LYS A 211 -23.24 4.85 -6.17
N THR A 212 -23.77 5.41 -5.09
CA THR A 212 -23.02 5.54 -3.82
C THR A 212 -22.80 4.19 -3.15
N ALA A 213 -23.78 3.26 -3.20
CA ALA A 213 -23.60 1.88 -2.76
C ALA A 213 -22.48 1.16 -3.53
N LYS A 214 -22.42 1.33 -4.86
CA LYS A 214 -21.31 0.80 -5.68
C LYS A 214 -19.95 1.39 -5.26
N LEU A 215 -19.86 2.70 -5.03
CA LEU A 215 -18.65 3.33 -4.48
C LEU A 215 -18.29 2.80 -3.09
N TYR A 216 -19.27 2.60 -2.19
CA TYR A 216 -19.04 1.99 -0.88
C TYR A 216 -18.49 0.55 -0.98
N THR A 217 -19.00 -0.28 -1.90
CA THR A 217 -18.44 -1.63 -2.11
C THR A 217 -17.00 -1.59 -2.59
N GLN A 218 -16.65 -0.67 -3.51
CA GLN A 218 -15.28 -0.45 -3.98
C GLN A 218 -14.36 0.07 -2.86
N LEU A 219 -14.84 0.97 -1.99
CA LEU A 219 -14.09 1.44 -0.83
C LEU A 219 -13.85 0.34 0.20
N LEU A 220 -14.81 -0.56 0.42
CA LEU A 220 -14.66 -1.73 1.30
C LEU A 220 -13.67 -2.76 0.71
N GLU A 221 -13.70 -2.97 -0.60
CA GLU A 221 -12.74 -3.83 -1.31
C GLU A 221 -11.32 -3.25 -1.28
N ASN A 222 -11.16 -1.95 -1.55
CA ASN A 222 -9.89 -1.23 -1.38
C ASN A 222 -9.38 -1.26 0.06
N ARG A 223 -10.27 -1.17 1.06
CA ARG A 223 -9.91 -1.32 2.48
C ARG A 223 -9.43 -2.73 2.82
N ARG A 224 -10.07 -3.79 2.28
CA ARG A 224 -9.60 -5.18 2.42
C ARG A 224 -8.21 -5.34 1.80
N ASN A 225 -8.05 -4.93 0.53
CA ASN A 225 -6.77 -4.97 -0.18
C ASN A 225 -5.64 -4.21 0.57
N LEU A 226 -5.97 -3.12 1.28
CA LEU A 226 -5.01 -2.40 2.14
C LEU A 226 -4.67 -3.18 3.42
N ILE A 227 -5.66 -3.78 4.08
CA ILE A 227 -5.46 -4.64 5.26
C ILE A 227 -4.64 -5.88 4.90
N ASP A 228 -4.87 -6.50 3.74
CA ASP A 228 -4.13 -7.67 3.27
C ASP A 228 -2.65 -7.31 2.99
N ARG A 229 -2.40 -6.15 2.36
CA ARG A 229 -1.03 -5.61 2.18
C ARG A 229 -0.36 -5.26 3.51
N TRP A 230 -1.10 -4.72 4.48
CA TRP A 230 -0.58 -4.35 5.79
C TRP A 230 -0.27 -5.57 6.66
N THR A 231 -1.15 -6.57 6.68
CA THR A 231 -0.91 -7.84 7.39
C THR A 231 0.24 -8.64 6.75
N HIS A 232 0.36 -8.65 5.42
CA HIS A 232 1.54 -9.19 4.74
C HIS A 232 2.83 -8.44 5.12
N SER A 233 2.78 -7.10 5.21
CA SER A 233 3.91 -6.29 5.67
C SER A 233 4.29 -6.61 7.13
N ILE A 234 3.32 -6.81 8.02
CA ILE A 234 3.54 -7.27 9.40
C ILE A 234 4.14 -8.67 9.43
N ALA A 235 3.73 -9.58 8.54
CA ALA A 235 4.32 -10.91 8.45
C ALA A 235 5.81 -10.85 8.05
N ILE A 236 6.18 -9.98 7.10
CA ILE A 236 7.57 -9.72 6.72
C ILE A 236 8.37 -9.10 7.88
N LEU A 237 7.77 -8.16 8.63
CA LEU A 237 8.41 -7.59 9.82
C LEU A 237 8.65 -8.66 10.89
N ARG A 238 7.64 -9.45 11.25
CA ARG A 238 7.79 -10.58 12.19
C ARG A 238 8.82 -11.62 11.73
N GLN A 239 8.91 -11.90 10.42
CA GLN A 239 9.95 -12.77 9.88
C GLN A 239 11.36 -12.16 10.06
N ARG A 240 11.51 -10.85 9.87
CA ARG A 240 12.76 -10.12 10.14
C ARG A 240 13.09 -10.11 11.63
N ASP A 241 12.13 -9.84 12.51
CA ASP A 241 12.31 -9.84 13.96
C ASP A 241 12.76 -11.23 14.46
N ASN A 242 12.12 -12.30 13.97
CA ASN A 242 12.54 -13.68 14.26
C ASN A 242 13.96 -13.98 13.75
N SER A 243 14.33 -13.46 12.57
CA SER A 243 15.67 -13.61 12.01
C SER A 243 16.72 -12.83 12.83
N ILE A 244 16.37 -11.63 13.29
CA ILE A 244 17.19 -10.80 14.18
C ILE A 244 17.37 -11.49 15.54
N GLN A 245 16.32 -12.10 16.10
CA GLN A 245 16.43 -12.91 17.33
C GLN A 245 17.29 -14.16 17.15
N ALA A 246 17.26 -14.81 15.99
CA ALA A 246 18.16 -15.93 15.68
C ALA A 246 19.63 -15.46 15.63
N ILE A 247 19.91 -14.35 14.95
CA ILE A 247 21.23 -13.72 14.89
C ILE A 247 21.71 -13.27 16.28
N PHE A 248 20.83 -12.73 17.13
CA PHE A 248 21.19 -12.40 18.52
C PHE A 248 21.61 -13.63 19.33
N LYS A 249 20.88 -14.74 19.22
CA LYS A 249 21.25 -16.01 19.87
C LYS A 249 22.57 -16.59 19.34
N GLU A 250 22.82 -16.45 18.04
CA GLU A 250 24.11 -16.80 17.44
C GLU A 250 25.24 -15.94 18.03
N ILE A 251 25.07 -14.61 18.08
CA ILE A 251 26.01 -13.67 18.71
C ILE A 251 26.23 -13.99 20.20
N GLU A 252 25.19 -14.38 20.94
CA GLU A 252 25.30 -14.81 22.34
C GLU A 252 26.11 -16.10 22.48
N SER A 253 25.88 -17.09 21.60
CA SER A 253 26.67 -18.33 21.58
C SER A 253 28.13 -18.09 21.22
N LEU A 254 28.41 -17.18 20.27
CA LEU A 254 29.76 -16.77 19.89
C LEU A 254 30.46 -15.99 21.00
N LYS A 255 29.74 -15.15 21.75
CA LYS A 255 30.26 -14.50 22.96
C LYS A 255 30.58 -15.50 24.06
N ALA A 256 29.72 -16.49 24.30
CA ALA A 256 29.96 -17.55 25.29
C ALA A 256 31.21 -18.38 24.92
N ALA A 257 31.32 -18.81 23.67
CA ALA A 257 32.51 -19.51 23.16
C ALA A 257 33.78 -18.62 23.22
N GLY A 258 33.64 -17.31 22.97
CA GLY A 258 34.72 -16.34 23.11
C GLY A 258 35.21 -16.19 24.57
N LEU A 259 34.29 -16.15 25.54
CA LEU A 259 34.61 -16.14 26.97
C LEU A 259 35.25 -17.45 27.43
N GLU A 260 34.75 -18.59 26.97
CA GLU A 260 35.36 -19.91 27.23
C GLU A 260 36.81 -19.95 26.72
N LYS A 261 37.05 -19.49 25.49
CA LYS A 261 38.40 -19.43 24.89
C LYS A 261 39.31 -18.41 25.57
N LEU A 262 38.76 -17.31 26.10
CA LEU A 262 39.50 -16.34 26.91
C LEU A 262 39.86 -16.92 28.29
N ASN A 263 38.98 -17.70 28.93
CA ASN A 263 39.30 -18.40 30.17
C ASN A 263 40.41 -19.44 29.96
N ILE A 264 40.30 -20.28 28.92
CA ILE A 264 41.36 -21.24 28.55
C ILE A 264 42.68 -20.53 28.26
N LEU A 265 42.64 -19.35 27.62
CA LEU A 265 43.84 -18.54 27.40
C LEU A 265 44.43 -18.04 28.73
N ASN A 266 43.62 -17.51 29.64
CA ASN A 266 44.06 -17.05 30.96
C ASN A 266 44.67 -18.22 31.78
N GLU A 267 44.01 -19.37 31.83
CA GLU A 267 44.53 -20.60 32.45
C GLU A 267 45.89 -20.99 31.86
N SER A 268 46.03 -20.93 30.52
CA SER A 268 47.31 -21.24 29.85
C SER A 268 48.41 -20.22 30.18
N VAL A 269 48.05 -18.95 30.39
CA VAL A 269 48.97 -17.88 30.79
C VAL A 269 49.39 -18.04 32.25
N GLU A 270 48.47 -18.38 33.15
CA GLU A 270 48.80 -18.70 34.55
C GLU A 270 49.68 -19.94 34.65
N VAL A 271 49.38 -21.01 33.89
CA VAL A 271 50.24 -22.19 33.79
C VAL A 271 51.63 -21.83 33.25
N LEU A 272 51.71 -20.97 32.23
CA LEU A 272 52.98 -20.52 31.65
C LEU A 272 53.80 -19.65 32.63
N ASP A 273 53.18 -18.75 33.39
CA ASP A 273 53.86 -17.96 34.41
C ASP A 273 54.27 -18.84 35.61
N ASN A 274 53.44 -19.79 36.03
CA ASN A 274 53.81 -20.77 37.06
C ASN A 274 54.97 -21.67 36.59
N GLN A 275 55.01 -22.09 35.33
CA GLN A 275 56.18 -22.77 34.74
C GLN A 275 57.40 -21.85 34.64
N SER A 276 57.22 -20.55 34.31
CA SER A 276 58.29 -19.55 34.28
C SER A 276 58.90 -19.34 35.67
N LYS A 277 58.07 -19.22 36.70
CA LYS A 277 58.45 -19.17 38.12
C LYS A 277 59.18 -20.44 38.55
N ASN A 278 58.65 -21.62 38.21
CA ASN A 278 59.29 -22.91 38.52
C ASN A 278 60.66 -23.04 37.83
N ASN A 279 60.77 -22.68 36.55
CA ASN A 279 62.04 -22.68 35.82
C ASN A 279 63.05 -21.70 36.40
N LYS A 280 62.62 -20.50 36.86
CA LYS A 280 63.48 -19.55 37.59
C LYS A 280 63.98 -20.15 38.91
N MET A 281 63.12 -20.82 39.68
CA MET A 281 63.51 -21.51 40.93
C MET A 281 64.44 -22.69 40.66
N MET A 282 64.18 -23.50 39.64
CA MET A 282 65.03 -24.61 39.22
C MET A 282 66.41 -24.12 38.77
N ASN A 283 66.48 -23.05 37.97
CA ASN A 283 67.73 -22.40 37.60
C ASN A 283 68.49 -21.85 38.82
N TYR A 284 67.79 -21.28 39.81
CA TYR A 284 68.41 -20.87 41.07
C TYR A 284 68.99 -22.07 41.86
N TYR A 285 68.27 -23.19 41.94
CA TYR A 285 68.77 -24.42 42.56
C TYR A 285 69.97 -25.01 41.80
N ILE A 286 69.92 -24.99 40.46
CA ILE A 286 71.05 -25.40 39.60
C ILE A 286 72.26 -24.51 39.88
N SER A 287 72.15 -23.18 39.80
CA SER A 287 73.28 -22.27 40.08
C SER A 287 73.78 -22.33 41.54
N ARG A 288 72.94 -22.71 42.50
CA ARG A 288 73.38 -23.03 43.88
C ARG A 288 74.15 -24.35 43.94
N ALA A 289 73.70 -25.37 43.21
CA ALA A 289 74.38 -26.66 43.10
C ALA A 289 75.70 -26.54 42.33
N GLU A 290 75.76 -25.78 41.23
CA GLU A 290 76.97 -25.46 40.48
C GLU A 290 78.01 -24.75 41.35
N LYS A 291 77.59 -23.76 42.15
CA LYS A 291 78.48 -23.10 43.12
C LYS A 291 79.01 -24.08 44.17
N ARG A 292 78.17 -24.96 44.73
CA ARG A 292 78.66 -26.00 45.67
C ARG A 292 79.55 -27.03 44.97
N LEU A 293 79.30 -27.36 43.70
CA LEU A 293 80.14 -28.24 42.89
C LEU A 293 81.48 -27.60 42.53
N SER A 294 81.57 -26.28 42.36
CA SER A 294 82.86 -25.58 42.26
C SER A 294 83.62 -25.74 43.57
N VAL A 295 83.03 -25.33 44.70
CA VAL A 295 83.70 -25.43 46.01
C VAL A 295 84.09 -26.88 46.33
N LEU A 296 83.29 -27.89 45.98
CA LEU A 296 83.65 -29.32 46.11
C LEU A 296 84.79 -29.76 45.16
N ARG A 297 84.92 -29.16 43.97
CA ARG A 297 86.06 -29.40 43.08
C ARG A 297 87.33 -28.74 43.63
N ASP A 298 87.20 -27.57 44.23
CA ASP A 298 88.29 -26.80 44.84
C ASP A 298 88.78 -27.49 46.13
N GLU A 299 87.88 -27.85 47.05
CA GLU A 299 88.13 -28.73 48.21
C GLU A 299 88.84 -30.04 47.78
N ARG A 300 88.37 -30.68 46.70
CA ARG A 300 89.00 -31.90 46.18
C ARG A 300 90.40 -31.63 45.61
N LEU A 301 90.62 -30.50 44.94
CA LEU A 301 91.94 -30.13 44.42
C LEU A 301 92.94 -29.90 45.56
N GLU A 302 92.55 -29.18 46.62
CA GLU A 302 93.34 -29.04 47.84
C GLU A 302 93.67 -30.40 48.47
N VAL A 303 92.68 -31.29 48.62
CA VAL A 303 92.91 -32.65 49.14
C VAL A 303 93.85 -33.45 48.24
N THR A 304 93.77 -33.35 46.91
CA THR A 304 94.74 -34.01 46.01
C THR A 304 96.14 -33.41 46.11
N ASN A 305 96.28 -32.10 46.30
CA ASN A 305 97.57 -31.45 46.50
C ASN A 305 98.20 -31.87 47.85
N ASN A 306 97.41 -31.91 48.91
CA ASN A 306 97.83 -32.39 50.23
C ASN A 306 98.22 -33.88 50.18
N TYR A 307 97.47 -34.71 49.45
CA TYR A 307 97.84 -36.11 49.19
C TYR A 307 99.18 -36.22 48.45
N ASN A 308 99.39 -35.42 47.40
CA ASN A 308 100.65 -35.41 46.65
C ASN A 308 101.84 -34.97 47.52
N ILE A 309 101.65 -34.02 48.44
CA ILE A 309 102.66 -33.61 49.42
C ILE A 309 102.98 -34.77 50.40
N LEU A 310 101.96 -35.45 50.93
CA LEU A 310 102.13 -36.58 51.84
C LEU A 310 102.74 -37.82 51.15
N ASP A 311 102.46 -38.04 49.88
CA ASP A 311 103.10 -39.06 49.04
C ASP A 311 104.59 -38.73 48.79
N LEU A 312 104.94 -37.46 48.56
CA LEU A 312 106.33 -37.01 48.50
C LEU A 312 107.05 -37.17 49.86
N GLU A 313 106.42 -36.81 50.98
CA GLU A 313 106.95 -37.08 52.32
C GLU A 313 107.18 -38.56 52.57
N ASN A 314 106.21 -39.42 52.23
CA ASN A 314 106.34 -40.86 52.39
C ASN A 314 107.45 -41.43 51.50
N LYS A 315 107.63 -40.94 50.26
CA LYS A 315 108.75 -41.30 49.40
C LYS A 315 110.10 -40.86 49.97
N ILE A 316 110.16 -39.72 50.67
CA ILE A 316 111.37 -39.28 51.38
C ILE A 316 111.64 -40.17 52.60
N ARG A 317 110.62 -40.45 53.44
CA ARG A 317 110.74 -41.36 54.60
C ARG A 317 111.09 -42.79 54.20
N GLN A 318 110.59 -43.27 53.05
CA GLN A 318 110.91 -44.59 52.52
C GLN A 318 112.37 -44.65 52.02
N ARG A 319 112.90 -43.58 51.43
CA ARG A 319 114.33 -43.49 51.09
C ARG A 319 115.21 -43.55 52.33
N SER A 320 114.92 -42.76 53.37
CA SER A 320 115.72 -42.78 54.61
C SER A 320 115.57 -44.09 55.39
N LEU A 321 114.41 -44.74 55.36
CA LEU A 321 114.25 -46.11 55.88
C LEU A 321 115.06 -47.13 55.09
N ASN A 322 115.07 -47.07 53.76
CA ASN A 322 115.88 -47.97 52.94
C ASN A 322 117.39 -47.77 53.19
N GLU A 323 117.83 -46.53 53.38
CA GLU A 323 119.23 -46.20 53.68
C GLU A 323 119.66 -46.64 55.09
N LEU A 324 118.78 -46.48 56.10
CA LEU A 324 118.97 -47.06 57.44
C LEU A 324 118.94 -48.60 57.41
N ASN A 325 118.09 -49.21 56.58
CA ASN A 325 118.02 -50.66 56.42
C ASN A 325 119.29 -51.20 55.76
N TYR A 326 119.84 -50.51 54.75
CA TYR A 326 121.15 -50.82 54.16
C TYR A 326 122.29 -50.74 55.18
N GLN A 327 122.33 -49.68 56.01
CA GLN A 327 123.28 -49.59 57.14
C GLN A 327 123.12 -50.77 58.12
N THR A 328 121.87 -51.18 58.38
CA THR A 328 121.56 -52.32 59.25
C THR A 328 121.98 -53.66 58.62
N GLU A 329 121.84 -53.83 57.31
CA GLU A 329 122.27 -55.02 56.57
C GLU A 329 123.80 -55.15 56.56
N VAL A 330 124.54 -54.04 56.43
CA VAL A 330 126.01 -54.02 56.57
C VAL A 330 126.43 -54.51 57.97
N LEU A 331 125.83 -53.95 59.04
CA LEU A 331 126.10 -54.37 60.41
C LEU A 331 125.71 -55.85 60.66
N GLN A 332 124.62 -56.34 60.06
CA GLN A 332 124.27 -57.76 60.11
C GLN A 332 125.27 -58.66 59.35
N GLY A 333 125.89 -58.15 58.28
CA GLY A 333 126.97 -58.80 57.55
C GLY A 333 128.21 -59.00 58.44
N GLU A 334 128.66 -57.95 59.13
CA GLU A 334 129.75 -58.02 60.10
C GLU A 334 129.46 -59.04 61.22
N ILE A 335 128.25 -59.03 61.76
CA ILE A 335 127.79 -60.00 62.77
C ILE A 335 127.76 -61.43 62.23
N LYS A 336 127.43 -61.65 60.95
CA LYS A 336 127.52 -62.99 60.32
C LYS A 336 128.96 -63.49 60.24
N VAL A 337 129.90 -62.67 59.79
CA VAL A 337 131.33 -63.04 59.70
C VAL A 337 131.88 -63.43 61.09
N LEU A 338 131.53 -62.66 62.13
CA LEU A 338 131.89 -62.99 63.52
C LEU A 338 131.25 -64.30 64.01
N LYS A 339 129.99 -64.59 63.64
CA LYS A 339 129.31 -65.84 63.97
C LYS A 339 129.93 -67.06 63.27
N GLU A 340 130.28 -66.95 61.99
CA GLU A 340 130.91 -68.05 61.24
C GLU A 340 132.29 -68.43 61.79
N SER A 341 133.09 -67.44 62.16
CA SER A 341 134.38 -67.66 62.85
C SER A 341 134.19 -68.46 64.14
N ASN A 342 133.13 -68.15 64.91
CA ASN A 342 132.78 -68.83 66.15
C ASN A 342 132.22 -70.26 65.90
N ALA A 343 131.46 -70.46 64.83
CA ALA A 343 130.92 -71.77 64.44
C ALA A 343 132.03 -72.77 64.05
N ARG A 344 133.04 -72.33 63.29
CA ARG A 344 134.18 -73.17 62.88
C ARG A 344 134.94 -73.73 64.09
N LYS A 345 135.09 -72.93 65.17
CA LYS A 345 135.69 -73.38 66.44
C LYS A 345 134.83 -74.39 67.22
N ARG A 346 133.52 -74.44 66.98
CA ARG A 346 132.60 -75.38 67.66
C ARG A 346 132.52 -76.74 66.96
N SER A 347 132.63 -76.79 65.63
CA SER A 347 132.57 -78.08 64.88
C SER A 347 133.66 -79.05 65.33
N TYR A 348 134.91 -78.59 65.40
CA TYR A 348 136.08 -79.38 65.77
C TYR A 348 135.98 -80.04 67.16
N ILE A 349 135.16 -79.49 68.06
CA ILE A 349 134.90 -80.06 69.40
C ILE A 349 133.81 -81.14 69.34
N ASN A 350 132.87 -81.03 68.40
CA ASN A 350 131.75 -81.96 68.27
C ASN A 350 132.18 -83.29 67.62
N ASP A 351 133.06 -83.23 66.63
CA ASP A 351 133.49 -84.39 65.84
C ASP A 351 134.24 -85.44 66.69
N CYS A 352 135.01 -85.00 67.68
CA CYS A 352 135.68 -85.87 68.66
C CYS A 352 134.71 -86.54 69.66
N ASN A 353 133.54 -85.96 69.92
CA ASN A 353 132.56 -86.52 70.85
C ASN A 353 131.69 -87.62 70.19
N ASN A 354 131.36 -87.47 68.91
CA ASN A 354 130.49 -88.41 68.19
C ASN A 354 131.11 -89.82 68.09
N GLN A 355 132.43 -89.93 67.95
CA GLN A 355 133.13 -91.23 67.89
C GLN A 355 133.00 -92.09 69.16
N ILE A 356 132.63 -91.49 70.31
CA ILE A 356 132.41 -92.19 71.59
C ILE A 356 130.94 -92.65 71.73
N TYR A 357 130.01 -91.97 71.07
CA TYR A 357 128.57 -92.22 71.20
C TYR A 357 128.11 -93.50 70.48
N ASP A 358 128.61 -93.74 69.26
CA ASP A 358 128.15 -94.86 68.42
C ASP A 358 128.53 -96.25 68.95
N LEU A 359 129.53 -96.34 69.85
CA LEU A 359 129.95 -97.60 70.48
C LEU A 359 129.10 -98.05 71.68
N LYS A 360 128.17 -97.22 72.19
CA LYS A 360 127.23 -97.62 73.27
C LYS A 360 125.81 -97.87 72.78
N LYS A 361 125.44 -97.37 71.60
CA LYS A 361 124.09 -97.48 71.00
C LYS A 361 123.70 -98.92 70.60
N THR A 362 124.58 -99.88 70.84
CA THR A 362 124.41 -101.33 70.66
C THR A 362 123.90 -102.04 71.93
N LEU A 363 123.90 -101.39 73.10
CA LEU A 363 123.50 -102.02 74.38
C LEU A 363 121.99 -101.91 74.64
N ASP A 364 121.38 -100.75 74.35
CA ASP A 364 120.02 -100.40 74.78
C ASP A 364 118.90 -100.99 73.90
N LYS A 365 119.11 -102.19 73.33
CA LYS A 365 118.14 -102.91 72.48
C LYS A 365 117.58 -104.20 73.09
N ILE A 366 117.79 -104.43 74.39
CA ILE A 366 117.22 -105.56 75.13
C ILE A 366 116.64 -105.07 76.47
N LYS A 367 115.38 -104.57 76.43
CA LYS A 367 114.30 -104.67 77.45
C LYS A 367 113.30 -103.51 77.33
N ASP A 368 112.28 -103.73 76.50
CA ASP A 368 110.91 -103.35 76.86
C ASP A 368 110.28 -104.60 77.48
N ASP A 369 109.79 -104.53 78.73
CA ASP A 369 108.76 -105.44 79.28
C ASP A 369 108.26 -104.97 80.69
N GLU A 370 106.93 -104.91 80.81
CA GLU A 370 106.02 -104.93 82.00
C GLU A 370 106.20 -104.08 83.30
N ILE A 371 105.15 -103.25 83.55
CA ILE A 371 104.34 -103.12 84.80
C ILE A 371 105.02 -102.47 86.05
N THR A 372 104.45 -101.42 86.68
CA THR A 372 103.51 -101.53 87.83
C THR A 372 102.78 -100.22 88.17
N VAL A 373 101.55 -100.31 88.68
CA VAL A 373 100.77 -99.20 89.29
C VAL A 373 100.39 -99.58 90.72
N GLU A 374 100.74 -98.78 91.74
CA GLU A 374 100.26 -99.05 93.11
C GLU A 374 99.83 -97.84 93.97
N ASP A 375 100.46 -96.67 93.88
CA ASP A 375 100.16 -95.55 94.80
C ASP A 375 98.94 -94.69 94.46
N ARG A 376 98.28 -94.92 93.31
CA ARG A 376 97.06 -94.17 92.93
C ARG A 376 95.75 -94.76 93.46
N THR A 377 95.80 -95.89 94.17
CA THR A 377 94.61 -96.66 94.57
C THR A 377 94.26 -96.62 96.07
N LYS A 378 95.23 -96.30 96.93
CA LYS A 378 95.05 -96.35 98.40
C LYS A 378 94.12 -95.25 98.96
N GLN A 379 93.97 -94.12 98.26
CA GLN A 379 93.04 -93.04 98.66
C GLN A 379 91.58 -93.28 98.22
N LEU A 380 91.33 -94.03 97.14
CA LEU A 380 89.97 -94.20 96.61
C LEU A 380 89.19 -95.35 97.26
N LYS A 381 89.85 -96.40 97.77
CA LYS A 381 89.15 -97.54 98.40
C LYS A 381 88.43 -97.17 99.71
N LEU A 382 89.01 -96.28 100.52
CA LEU A 382 88.47 -95.91 101.84
C LEU A 382 87.14 -95.14 101.81
N MET A 383 86.77 -94.52 100.69
CA MET A 383 85.50 -93.80 100.57
C MET A 383 84.33 -94.69 100.13
N LEU A 384 84.59 -95.82 99.46
CA LEU A 384 83.53 -96.71 98.95
C LEU A 384 82.95 -97.66 100.01
N GLU A 385 83.79 -98.25 100.88
CA GLU A 385 83.32 -99.26 101.85
C GLU A 385 82.43 -98.72 102.98
N ASN A 386 82.39 -97.39 103.19
CA ASN A 386 81.56 -96.75 104.21
C ASN A 386 80.13 -96.46 103.71
N GLU A 387 79.97 -96.07 102.43
CA GLU A 387 78.68 -95.80 101.80
C GLU A 387 77.77 -97.04 101.77
N GLU A 388 78.31 -98.19 101.36
CA GLU A 388 77.52 -99.40 101.13
C GLU A 388 76.90 -99.97 102.43
N LYS A 389 77.59 -99.84 103.56
CA LYS A 389 77.14 -100.40 104.85
C LYS A 389 75.98 -99.64 105.48
N GLN A 390 75.88 -98.32 105.30
CA GLN A 390 74.75 -97.55 105.83
C GLN A 390 73.44 -97.84 105.08
N LYS A 391 73.53 -98.10 103.77
CA LYS A 391 72.40 -98.30 102.86
C LYS A 391 71.50 -99.49 103.23
N LEU A 392 72.07 -100.59 103.75
CA LEU A 392 71.34 -101.83 104.03
C LEU A 392 70.51 -101.80 105.33
N THR A 393 70.89 -100.99 106.32
CA THR A 393 70.19 -100.91 107.61
C THR A 393 68.88 -100.13 107.47
N ILE A 394 68.94 -98.98 106.78
CA ILE A 394 67.83 -98.06 106.50
C ILE A 394 66.67 -98.79 105.76
N LEU A 395 67.00 -99.74 104.88
CA LEU A 395 66.04 -100.54 104.11
C LEU A 395 65.19 -101.52 104.94
N LYS A 396 65.59 -101.85 106.19
CA LYS A 396 64.84 -102.79 107.05
C LYS A 396 63.84 -102.08 107.96
N GLU A 397 64.18 -100.90 108.47
CA GLU A 397 63.32 -100.14 109.39
C GLU A 397 62.15 -99.47 108.65
N THR A 398 62.44 -98.88 107.47
CA THR A 398 61.42 -98.35 106.54
C THR A 398 60.28 -99.34 106.29
N LYS A 399 60.59 -100.63 106.11
CA LYS A 399 59.60 -101.67 105.82
C LYS A 399 58.66 -102.01 106.99
N LYS A 400 59.04 -101.72 108.23
CA LYS A 400 58.14 -101.86 109.40
C LYS A 400 57.19 -100.67 109.50
N PHE A 401 57.70 -99.45 109.37
CA PHE A 401 56.87 -98.24 109.42
C PHE A 401 55.84 -98.19 108.28
N GLN A 402 56.19 -98.64 107.07
CA GLN A 402 55.28 -98.77 105.93
C GLN A 402 53.95 -99.46 106.27
N ASN A 403 53.98 -100.60 106.99
CA ASN A 403 52.76 -101.36 107.30
C ASN A 403 51.86 -100.66 108.32
N LEU A 404 52.42 -99.94 109.29
CA LEU A 404 51.65 -99.22 110.31
C LEU A 404 51.06 -97.92 109.73
N ILE A 405 51.82 -97.24 108.86
CA ILE A 405 51.36 -96.14 108.00
C ILE A 405 50.19 -96.56 107.09
N HIS A 406 50.12 -97.83 106.66
CA HIS A 406 49.06 -98.30 105.78
C HIS A 406 47.69 -98.38 106.48
N ARG A 407 47.64 -98.86 107.73
CA ARG A 407 46.40 -98.97 108.52
C ARG A 407 45.84 -97.61 108.97
N THR A 408 46.72 -96.69 109.36
CA THR A 408 46.29 -95.31 109.66
C THR A 408 45.83 -94.60 108.38
N ASN A 409 46.47 -94.87 107.22
CA ASN A 409 45.97 -94.38 105.93
C ASN A 409 44.55 -94.87 105.62
N THR A 410 44.17 -96.11 105.92
CA THR A 410 42.82 -96.60 105.59
C THR A 410 41.71 -95.82 106.31
N GLN A 411 41.80 -95.63 107.63
CA GLN A 411 40.81 -94.83 108.38
C GLN A 411 40.87 -93.34 108.01
N VAL A 412 42.07 -92.80 107.77
CA VAL A 412 42.24 -91.43 107.26
C VAL A 412 41.64 -91.28 105.86
N ASN A 413 41.62 -92.33 105.03
CA ASN A 413 41.01 -92.31 103.70
C ASN A 413 39.48 -92.36 103.75
N GLU A 414 38.88 -93.03 104.73
CA GLU A 414 37.43 -93.02 104.97
C GLU A 414 36.94 -91.62 105.34
N LEU A 415 37.54 -90.99 106.36
CA LEU A 415 37.22 -89.60 106.75
C LEU A 415 37.57 -88.58 105.64
N LYS A 416 38.63 -88.81 104.84
CA LYS A 416 38.88 -88.02 103.62
C LYS A 416 37.75 -88.19 102.60
N ASN A 417 37.10 -89.35 102.49
CA ASN A 417 36.03 -89.59 101.53
C ASN A 417 34.70 -88.93 101.96
N GLU A 418 34.37 -88.95 103.25
CA GLU A 418 33.24 -88.16 103.78
C GLU A 418 33.50 -86.66 103.59
N ARG A 419 34.70 -86.17 103.94
CA ARG A 419 35.11 -84.79 103.67
C ARG A 419 34.98 -84.45 102.18
N LYS A 420 35.53 -85.27 101.26
CA LYS A 420 35.37 -85.07 99.81
C LYS A 420 33.90 -85.00 99.39
N THR A 421 33.00 -85.76 100.02
CA THR A 421 31.58 -85.76 99.68
C THR A 421 30.90 -84.44 100.06
N ILE A 422 31.25 -83.87 101.22
CA ILE A 422 30.81 -82.53 101.62
C ILE A 422 31.49 -81.45 100.76
N GLU A 423 32.78 -81.58 100.50
CA GLU A 423 33.58 -80.65 99.70
C GLU A 423 33.13 -80.63 98.23
N LEU A 424 32.65 -81.76 97.67
CA LEU A 424 31.99 -81.83 96.37
C LEU A 424 30.61 -81.15 96.35
N ARG A 425 29.81 -81.25 97.42
CA ARG A 425 28.54 -80.51 97.55
C ARG A 425 28.81 -79.00 97.67
N HIS A 426 29.79 -78.61 98.46
CA HIS A 426 30.21 -77.21 98.60
C HIS A 426 30.76 -76.66 97.27
N GLN A 427 31.62 -77.40 96.58
CA GLN A 427 32.05 -77.06 95.22
C GLN A 427 30.89 -77.06 94.20
N GLY A 428 29.83 -77.85 94.40
CA GLY A 428 28.61 -77.78 93.59
C GLY A 428 27.89 -76.44 93.77
N ALA A 429 27.69 -76.00 95.01
CA ALA A 429 27.11 -74.69 95.33
C ALA A 429 28.02 -73.52 94.87
N LEU A 430 29.34 -73.64 95.06
CA LEU A 430 30.31 -72.66 94.55
C LEU A 430 30.27 -72.59 93.02
N ARG A 431 30.24 -73.72 92.29
CA ARG A 431 30.09 -73.72 90.83
C ARG A 431 28.77 -73.10 90.37
N GLN A 432 27.68 -73.26 91.12
CA GLN A 432 26.43 -72.55 90.84
C GLN A 432 26.58 -71.04 91.07
N MET A 433 27.22 -70.62 92.15
CA MET A 433 27.52 -69.20 92.44
C MET A 433 28.47 -68.59 91.40
N GLU A 434 29.48 -69.33 90.96
CA GLU A 434 30.39 -68.99 89.86
C GLU A 434 29.64 -68.88 88.53
N LEU A 435 28.73 -69.81 88.23
CA LEU A 435 27.87 -69.73 87.03
C LEU A 435 26.95 -68.50 87.06
N TYR A 436 26.34 -68.17 88.21
CA TYR A 436 25.56 -66.94 88.37
C TYR A 436 26.45 -65.69 88.27
N SER A 437 27.64 -65.68 88.86
CA SER A 437 28.61 -64.58 88.74
C SER A 437 29.12 -64.41 87.30
N ILE A 438 29.31 -65.51 86.56
CA ILE A 438 29.65 -65.51 85.13
C ILE A 438 28.46 -65.01 84.30
N HIS A 439 27.22 -65.35 84.65
CA HIS A 439 26.03 -64.80 83.99
C HIS A 439 25.88 -63.30 84.26
N GLN A 440 25.99 -62.85 85.50
CA GLN A 440 26.02 -61.43 85.85
C GLN A 440 27.16 -60.71 85.12
N SER A 441 28.38 -61.26 85.10
CA SER A 441 29.51 -60.67 84.36
C SER A 441 29.28 -60.63 82.84
N LYS A 442 28.54 -61.59 82.26
CA LYS A 442 28.12 -61.56 80.86
C LYS A 442 27.07 -60.49 80.61
N GLU A 443 26.08 -60.33 81.49
CA GLU A 443 25.05 -59.29 81.38
C GLU A 443 25.64 -57.88 81.60
N GLU A 444 26.55 -57.70 82.56
CA GLU A 444 27.31 -56.46 82.74
C GLU A 444 28.21 -56.14 81.55
N LYS A 445 28.80 -57.16 80.89
CA LYS A 445 29.54 -56.99 79.63
C LYS A 445 28.62 -56.63 78.49
N LEU A 446 27.49 -57.30 78.32
CA LEU A 446 26.48 -56.96 77.32
C LEU A 446 25.92 -55.55 77.54
N LEU A 447 25.69 -55.14 78.79
CA LEU A 447 25.26 -53.78 79.12
C LEU A 447 26.33 -52.75 78.78
N LYS A 448 27.60 -53.02 79.10
CA LYS A 448 28.75 -52.16 78.71
C LYS A 448 29.00 -52.16 77.22
N GLU A 449 28.80 -53.26 76.51
CA GLU A 449 28.83 -53.34 75.05
C GLU A 449 27.69 -52.50 74.45
N LYS A 450 26.48 -52.56 75.03
CA LYS A 450 25.36 -51.73 74.60
C LYS A 450 25.58 -50.24 74.88
N GLN A 451 26.11 -49.88 76.06
CA GLN A 451 26.54 -48.51 76.36
C GLN A 451 27.65 -48.07 75.40
N ASN A 452 28.70 -48.85 75.19
CA ASN A 452 29.76 -48.53 74.22
C ASN A 452 29.21 -48.37 72.80
N THR A 453 28.23 -49.18 72.36
CA THR A 453 27.59 -48.97 71.05
C THR A 453 26.67 -47.75 71.03
N MET A 454 26.06 -47.38 72.16
CA MET A 454 25.29 -46.15 72.31
C MET A 454 26.23 -44.94 72.25
N ASP A 455 27.30 -44.91 73.03
CA ASP A 455 28.33 -43.87 73.02
C ASP A 455 29.02 -43.75 71.64
N GLN A 456 29.21 -44.87 70.92
CA GLN A 456 29.70 -44.87 69.54
C GLN A 456 28.66 -44.33 68.55
N LEU A 457 27.38 -44.67 68.72
CA LEU A 457 26.28 -44.11 67.92
C LEU A 457 26.07 -42.62 68.23
N ASP A 458 26.21 -42.17 69.47
CA ASP A 458 26.13 -40.77 69.89
C ASP A 458 27.35 -39.98 69.40
N LEU A 459 28.53 -40.60 69.30
CA LEU A 459 29.69 -40.03 68.60
C LEU A 459 29.49 -39.99 67.08
N GLN A 460 28.87 -41.00 66.47
CA GLN A 460 28.51 -40.96 65.05
C GLN A 460 27.45 -39.90 64.77
N ILE A 461 26.41 -39.81 65.60
CA ILE A 461 25.37 -38.77 65.57
C ILE A 461 26.02 -37.41 65.74
N ARG A 462 26.87 -37.17 66.75
CA ARG A 462 27.60 -35.89 66.88
C ARG A 462 28.52 -35.57 65.70
N ASN A 463 29.15 -36.57 65.10
CA ASN A 463 29.96 -36.35 63.89
C ASN A 463 29.07 -36.02 62.68
N TYR A 464 27.90 -36.64 62.55
CA TYR A 464 26.90 -36.30 61.54
C TYR A 464 26.22 -34.95 61.83
N GLU A 465 26.00 -34.57 63.09
CA GLU A 465 25.51 -33.26 63.51
C GLU A 465 26.54 -32.17 63.24
N MET A 466 27.84 -32.40 63.53
CA MET A 466 28.90 -31.46 63.16
C MET A 466 29.09 -31.38 61.63
N GLN A 467 28.95 -32.48 60.89
CA GLN A 467 28.93 -32.45 59.43
C GLN A 467 27.70 -31.69 58.91
N VAL A 468 26.52 -31.91 59.47
CA VAL A 468 25.28 -31.21 59.09
C VAL A 468 25.36 -29.72 59.45
N SER A 469 25.88 -29.32 60.61
CA SER A 469 26.18 -27.92 60.91
C SER A 469 27.20 -27.33 59.93
N SER A 470 28.27 -28.07 59.61
CA SER A 470 29.26 -27.66 58.61
C SER A 470 28.70 -27.53 57.20
N TYR A 471 27.64 -28.26 56.84
CA TYR A 471 26.96 -28.10 55.55
C TYR A 471 25.89 -27.00 55.58
N CYS A 472 25.11 -26.90 56.66
CA CYS A 472 24.02 -25.94 56.78
C CYS A 472 24.47 -24.49 57.04
N GLU A 473 25.64 -24.27 57.66
CA GLU A 473 26.17 -22.89 57.82
C GLU A 473 26.77 -22.31 56.52
N GLU A 474 27.20 -23.14 55.56
CA GLU A 474 27.83 -22.66 54.30
C GLU A 474 27.04 -22.92 53.00
N THR A 475 25.94 -23.68 52.98
CA THR A 475 25.21 -23.97 51.72
C THR A 475 23.74 -23.53 51.63
N ASP A 476 23.00 -23.40 52.73
CA ASP A 476 21.54 -23.18 52.66
C ASP A 476 21.09 -21.73 52.41
N THR A 477 21.89 -20.72 52.74
CA THR A 477 21.47 -19.30 52.62
C THR A 477 21.19 -18.90 51.16
N THR A 478 22.12 -19.16 50.25
CA THR A 478 21.98 -18.79 48.83
C THR A 478 20.93 -19.64 48.11
N GLU A 479 20.74 -20.90 48.50
CA GLU A 479 19.66 -21.76 47.99
C GLU A 479 18.28 -21.25 48.44
N LEU A 480 18.15 -20.84 49.71
CA LEU A 480 16.91 -20.34 50.28
C LEU A 480 16.56 -18.94 49.78
N GLU A 481 17.56 -18.11 49.46
CA GLU A 481 17.38 -16.85 48.72
C GLU A 481 16.96 -17.08 47.26
N ARG A 482 17.60 -17.99 46.52
CA ARG A 482 17.15 -18.37 45.16
C ARG A 482 15.72 -18.90 45.17
N LYS A 483 15.38 -19.77 46.11
CA LYS A 483 14.00 -20.31 46.27
C LYS A 483 13.01 -19.19 46.60
N LYS A 484 13.37 -18.19 47.41
CA LYS A 484 12.55 -16.98 47.66
C LYS A 484 12.44 -16.06 46.45
N GLN A 485 13.49 -15.92 45.63
CA GLN A 485 13.44 -15.17 44.37
C GLN A 485 12.50 -15.86 43.37
N ILE A 486 12.64 -17.16 43.16
CA ILE A 486 11.76 -17.97 42.31
C ILE A 486 10.30 -17.91 42.80
N ILE A 487 10.05 -17.94 44.11
CA ILE A 487 8.69 -17.75 44.66
C ILE A 487 8.14 -16.36 44.31
N LYS A 488 8.92 -15.28 44.46
CA LYS A 488 8.49 -13.93 44.06
C LYS A 488 8.24 -13.81 42.57
N GLU A 489 9.14 -14.33 41.73
CA GLU A 489 8.96 -14.37 40.28
C GLU A 489 7.68 -15.14 39.90
N LEU A 490 7.37 -16.25 40.57
CA LEU A 490 6.12 -16.99 40.38
C LEU A 490 4.89 -16.25 40.92
N GLU A 491 5.01 -15.48 42.01
CA GLU A 491 3.95 -14.62 42.55
C GLU A 491 3.65 -13.44 41.62
N ASP A 492 4.68 -12.80 41.07
CA ASP A 492 4.58 -11.71 40.09
C ASP A 492 3.99 -12.23 38.77
N ILE A 493 4.49 -13.34 38.22
CA ILE A 493 3.90 -14.02 37.05
C ILE A 493 2.44 -14.42 37.31
N LEU A 494 2.12 -14.90 38.51
CA LEU A 494 0.75 -15.24 38.91
C LEU A 494 -0.14 -13.99 38.99
N ASN A 495 0.40 -12.84 39.41
CA ASN A 495 -0.32 -11.58 39.43
C ASN A 495 -0.54 -11.03 38.02
N ASP A 496 0.48 -11.03 37.15
CA ASP A 496 0.34 -10.76 35.72
C ASP A 496 -0.76 -11.63 35.08
N LYS A 497 -0.77 -12.94 35.35
CA LYS A 497 -1.81 -13.84 34.83
C LYS A 497 -3.19 -13.51 35.39
N LYS A 498 -3.32 -13.10 36.66
CA LYS A 498 -4.60 -12.63 37.23
C LYS A 498 -5.06 -11.32 36.59
N GLU A 499 -4.17 -10.39 36.28
CA GLU A 499 -4.54 -9.12 35.63
C GLU A 499 -4.94 -9.33 34.17
N ILE A 500 -4.18 -10.14 33.43
CA ILE A 500 -4.56 -10.59 32.08
C ILE A 500 -5.92 -11.31 32.12
N ALA A 501 -6.17 -12.19 33.10
CA ALA A 501 -7.45 -12.87 33.25
C ALA A 501 -8.61 -11.89 33.55
N LYS A 502 -8.41 -10.89 34.43
CA LYS A 502 -9.41 -9.83 34.69
C LYS A 502 -9.70 -8.98 33.43
N LEU A 503 -8.66 -8.66 32.66
CA LEU A 503 -8.79 -7.92 31.40
C LEU A 503 -9.55 -8.73 30.35
N LEU A 504 -9.26 -10.02 30.22
CA LEU A 504 -10.00 -10.93 29.34
C LEU A 504 -11.45 -11.09 29.80
N GLN A 505 -11.72 -11.16 31.10
CA GLN A 505 -13.08 -11.19 31.65
C GLN A 505 -13.88 -9.91 31.35
N SER A 506 -13.26 -8.71 31.46
CA SER A 506 -13.94 -7.46 31.12
C SER A 506 -14.16 -7.32 29.61
N GLN A 507 -13.21 -7.79 28.78
CA GLN A 507 -13.39 -7.87 27.33
C GLN A 507 -14.52 -8.85 26.94
N ILE A 508 -14.59 -10.02 27.56
CA ILE A 508 -15.69 -10.99 27.36
C ILE A 508 -17.03 -10.35 27.76
N HIS A 509 -17.11 -9.68 28.91
CA HIS A 509 -18.35 -9.03 29.34
C HIS A 509 -18.77 -7.88 28.40
N ASN A 510 -17.82 -7.10 27.89
CA ASN A 510 -18.09 -6.07 26.88
C ASN A 510 -18.64 -6.70 25.58
N LEU A 511 -18.01 -7.76 25.09
CA LEU A 511 -18.46 -8.52 23.91
C LEU A 511 -19.84 -9.15 24.12
N GLU A 512 -20.13 -9.71 25.31
CA GLU A 512 -21.48 -10.15 25.66
C GLU A 512 -22.49 -9.00 25.61
N SER A 513 -22.12 -7.80 26.05
CA SER A 513 -22.98 -6.61 25.98
C SER A 513 -23.26 -6.21 24.53
N GLU A 514 -22.27 -6.35 23.64
CA GLU A 514 -22.38 -6.05 22.22
C GLU A 514 -23.21 -7.10 21.49
N ILE A 515 -23.00 -8.38 21.78
CA ILE A 515 -23.84 -9.49 21.28
C ILE A 515 -25.30 -9.27 21.71
N LYS A 516 -25.57 -8.90 22.97
CA LYS A 516 -26.92 -8.58 23.46
C LYS A 516 -27.53 -7.36 22.75
N LYS A 517 -26.75 -6.30 22.48
CA LYS A 517 -27.20 -5.14 21.68
C LYS A 517 -27.55 -5.56 20.24
N VAL A 518 -26.69 -6.33 19.58
CA VAL A 518 -26.89 -6.82 18.19
C VAL A 518 -28.08 -7.78 18.11
N GLN A 519 -28.30 -8.63 19.10
CA GLN A 519 -29.50 -9.48 19.19
C GLN A 519 -30.78 -8.64 19.31
N ILE A 520 -30.75 -7.52 20.05
CA ILE A 520 -31.89 -6.61 20.19
C ILE A 520 -32.14 -5.80 18.91
N THR A 521 -31.11 -5.34 18.19
CA THR A 521 -31.32 -4.66 16.88
C THR A 521 -31.83 -5.65 15.84
N LEU A 522 -31.21 -6.82 15.73
CA LEU A 522 -31.65 -7.89 14.82
C LEU A 522 -33.08 -8.37 15.11
N ALA A 523 -33.52 -8.38 16.37
CA ALA A 523 -34.91 -8.68 16.72
C ALA A 523 -35.89 -7.60 16.21
N LYS A 524 -35.52 -6.31 16.29
CA LYS A 524 -36.32 -5.19 15.75
C LYS A 524 -36.34 -5.21 14.22
N GLU A 525 -35.17 -5.39 13.59
CA GLU A 525 -35.03 -5.48 12.13
C GLU A 525 -35.88 -6.63 11.56
N ASN A 526 -35.96 -7.78 12.26
CA ASN A 526 -36.86 -8.86 11.87
C ASN A 526 -38.35 -8.50 12.01
N GLN A 527 -38.75 -7.78 13.07
CA GLN A 527 -40.13 -7.29 13.22
C GLN A 527 -40.49 -6.27 12.13
N GLU A 528 -39.60 -5.33 11.81
CA GLU A 528 -39.78 -4.37 10.72
C GLU A 528 -39.85 -5.07 9.36
N LEU A 529 -39.02 -6.08 9.13
CA LEU A 529 -39.03 -6.93 7.92
C LEU A 529 -40.31 -7.77 7.81
N GLU A 530 -40.90 -8.22 8.91
CA GLU A 530 -42.20 -8.90 8.93
C GLU A 530 -43.37 -7.93 8.65
N VAL A 531 -43.34 -6.72 9.22
CA VAL A 531 -44.28 -5.64 8.88
C VAL A 531 -44.16 -5.25 7.40
N LEU A 532 -42.95 -5.17 6.85
CA LEU A 532 -42.72 -4.88 5.43
C LEU A 532 -43.20 -6.01 4.52
N LYS A 533 -43.01 -7.29 4.89
CA LYS A 533 -43.59 -8.44 4.18
C LYS A 533 -45.12 -8.35 4.13
N ASN A 534 -45.76 -8.10 5.28
CA ASN A 534 -47.21 -7.94 5.37
C ASN A 534 -47.71 -6.75 4.53
N LYS A 535 -47.00 -5.62 4.53
CA LYS A 535 -47.30 -4.47 3.67
C LYS A 535 -47.13 -4.80 2.18
N HIS A 536 -46.08 -5.51 1.80
CA HIS A 536 -45.85 -5.95 0.42
C HIS A 536 -46.96 -6.91 -0.06
N GLN A 537 -47.34 -7.89 0.75
CA GLN A 537 -48.43 -8.82 0.44
C GLN A 537 -49.78 -8.09 0.27
N ASN A 538 -50.08 -7.12 1.15
CA ASN A 538 -51.28 -6.28 1.02
C ASN A 538 -51.27 -5.43 -0.28
N LEU A 539 -50.11 -4.88 -0.67
CA LEU A 539 -49.95 -4.14 -1.92
C LEU A 539 -50.05 -5.04 -3.15
N SER A 540 -49.55 -6.28 -3.09
CA SER A 540 -49.73 -7.28 -4.13
C SER A 540 -51.21 -7.63 -4.30
N LEU A 541 -51.94 -7.89 -3.21
CA LEU A 541 -53.37 -8.20 -3.26
C LEU A 541 -54.22 -7.02 -3.78
N LEU A 542 -53.85 -5.78 -3.44
CA LEU A 542 -54.47 -4.58 -4.01
C LEU A 542 -54.17 -4.45 -5.51
N THR A 543 -52.95 -4.77 -5.93
CA THR A 543 -52.53 -4.77 -7.35
C THR A 543 -53.31 -5.83 -8.14
N ASP A 544 -53.35 -7.09 -7.68
CA ASP A 544 -54.17 -8.17 -8.25
C ASP A 544 -55.65 -7.81 -8.35
N GLY A 545 -56.19 -7.14 -7.31
CA GLY A 545 -57.57 -6.65 -7.29
C GLY A 545 -57.80 -5.57 -8.34
N SER A 546 -56.90 -4.60 -8.46
CA SER A 546 -56.97 -3.54 -9.46
C SER A 546 -56.79 -4.08 -10.88
N GLU A 547 -55.94 -5.07 -11.11
CA GLU A 547 -55.71 -5.70 -12.42
C GLU A 547 -56.94 -6.51 -12.87
N LYS A 548 -57.60 -7.21 -11.94
CA LYS A 548 -58.89 -7.88 -12.20
C LYS A 548 -60.00 -6.88 -12.51
N ALA A 549 -60.08 -5.76 -11.78
CA ALA A 549 -61.02 -4.68 -12.06
C ALA A 549 -60.78 -4.05 -13.44
N LEU A 550 -59.51 -3.81 -13.80
CA LEU A 550 -59.10 -3.30 -15.12
C LEU A 550 -59.48 -4.28 -16.24
N LYS A 551 -59.18 -5.58 -16.11
CA LYS A 551 -59.55 -6.62 -17.09
C LYS A 551 -61.07 -6.72 -17.27
N ASN A 552 -61.85 -6.56 -16.20
CA ASN A 552 -63.30 -6.50 -16.30
C ASN A 552 -63.77 -5.21 -17.00
N SER A 553 -63.17 -4.06 -16.71
CA SER A 553 -63.48 -2.80 -17.39
C SER A 553 -63.13 -2.82 -18.87
N MET A 554 -62.03 -3.49 -19.26
CA MET A 554 -61.64 -3.70 -20.66
C MET A 554 -62.70 -4.54 -21.39
N LYS A 555 -63.14 -5.67 -20.83
CA LYS A 555 -64.23 -6.48 -21.40
C LYS A 555 -65.54 -5.72 -21.55
N MET A 556 -65.94 -4.95 -20.52
CA MET A 556 -67.14 -4.10 -20.59
C MET A 556 -67.02 -3.02 -21.68
N ASN A 557 -65.81 -2.52 -21.95
CA ASN A 557 -65.55 -1.61 -23.06
C ASN A 557 -65.58 -2.30 -24.43
N GLU A 558 -64.99 -3.49 -24.56
CA GLU A 558 -65.03 -4.33 -25.77
C GLU A 558 -66.49 -4.70 -26.12
N GLU A 559 -67.27 -5.18 -25.15
CA GLU A 559 -68.71 -5.45 -25.29
C GLU A 559 -69.50 -4.20 -25.72
N ARG A 560 -69.15 -3.04 -25.17
CA ARG A 560 -69.78 -1.76 -25.52
C ARG A 560 -69.42 -1.29 -26.93
N GLN A 561 -68.18 -1.45 -27.36
CA GLN A 561 -67.74 -1.17 -28.74
C GLN A 561 -68.42 -2.11 -29.74
N VAL A 562 -68.60 -3.40 -29.40
CA VAL A 562 -69.40 -4.33 -30.21
C VAL A 562 -70.86 -3.89 -30.29
N ALA A 563 -71.46 -3.47 -29.17
CA ALA A 563 -72.83 -2.95 -29.16
C ALA A 563 -72.99 -1.64 -29.96
N GLU A 564 -71.98 -0.75 -29.91
CA GLU A 564 -71.91 0.49 -30.68
C GLU A 564 -71.79 0.21 -32.19
N ASN A 565 -70.88 -0.66 -32.62
CA ASN A 565 -70.75 -1.11 -34.01
C ASN A 565 -72.06 -1.77 -34.53
N ILE A 566 -72.78 -2.53 -33.69
CA ILE A 566 -74.10 -3.08 -34.04
C ILE A 566 -75.15 -1.98 -34.16
N LEU A 567 -75.03 -0.90 -33.39
CA LEU A 567 -75.92 0.26 -33.48
C LEU A 567 -75.63 1.10 -34.73
N GLU A 568 -74.36 1.35 -35.08
CA GLU A 568 -73.96 1.99 -36.34
C GLU A 568 -74.43 1.19 -37.57
N LEU A 569 -74.32 -0.14 -37.53
CA LEU A 569 -74.84 -1.01 -38.59
C LEU A 569 -76.37 -0.95 -38.71
N ARG A 570 -77.10 -0.73 -37.60
CA ARG A 570 -78.55 -0.47 -37.63
C ARG A 570 -78.88 0.94 -38.13
N VAL A 571 -78.10 1.95 -37.74
CA VAL A 571 -78.27 3.35 -38.20
C VAL A 571 -78.04 3.42 -39.70
N THR A 572 -76.96 2.86 -40.23
CA THR A 572 -76.68 2.84 -41.67
C THR A 572 -77.73 2.07 -42.46
N GLN A 573 -78.26 0.95 -41.95
CA GLN A 573 -79.43 0.28 -42.54
C GLN A 573 -80.69 1.17 -42.56
N VAL A 574 -80.97 1.90 -41.47
CA VAL A 574 -82.08 2.85 -41.41
C VAL A 574 -81.85 4.05 -42.33
N GLU A 575 -80.63 4.55 -42.48
CA GLU A 575 -80.28 5.59 -43.44
C GLU A 575 -80.45 5.12 -44.88
N GLU A 576 -80.09 3.88 -45.22
CA GLU A 576 -80.35 3.31 -46.55
C GLU A 576 -81.86 3.14 -46.81
N LEU A 577 -82.63 2.70 -45.82
CA LEU A 577 -84.09 2.68 -45.91
C LEU A 577 -84.66 4.09 -46.10
N MET A 578 -84.21 5.08 -45.31
CA MET A 578 -84.63 6.48 -45.45
C MET A 578 -84.21 7.09 -46.80
N ARG A 579 -83.04 6.72 -47.33
CA ARG A 579 -82.53 7.15 -48.64
C ARG A 579 -83.35 6.52 -49.78
N THR A 580 -83.71 5.24 -49.68
CA THR A 580 -84.58 4.59 -50.68
C THR A 580 -86.03 5.05 -50.60
N THR A 581 -86.58 5.39 -49.42
CA THR A 581 -87.89 6.04 -49.31
C THR A 581 -87.84 7.49 -49.77
N GLY A 582 -86.76 8.23 -49.47
CA GLY A 582 -86.53 9.58 -49.95
C GLY A 582 -86.47 9.65 -51.47
N ASN A 583 -85.73 8.74 -52.11
CA ASN A 583 -85.70 8.62 -53.56
C ASN A 583 -87.08 8.26 -54.15
N LYS A 584 -87.88 7.41 -53.48
CA LYS A 584 -89.26 7.10 -53.91
C LYS A 584 -90.17 8.33 -53.81
N VAL A 585 -90.09 9.09 -52.71
CA VAL A 585 -90.86 10.34 -52.54
C VAL A 585 -90.43 11.39 -53.56
N TYR A 586 -89.13 11.60 -53.75
CA TYR A 586 -88.59 12.51 -54.76
C TYR A 586 -89.08 12.15 -56.18
N ASN A 587 -89.04 10.87 -56.55
CA ASN A 587 -89.56 10.41 -57.85
C ASN A 587 -91.08 10.66 -57.98
N LEU A 588 -91.85 10.46 -56.90
CA LEU A 588 -93.29 10.75 -56.89
C LEU A 588 -93.57 12.26 -56.98
N GLU A 589 -92.80 13.11 -56.29
CA GLU A 589 -92.87 14.57 -56.40
C GLU A 589 -92.48 15.05 -57.79
N GLN A 590 -91.44 14.47 -58.39
CA GLN A 590 -91.02 14.76 -59.77
C GLN A 590 -92.11 14.37 -60.77
N CYS A 591 -92.73 13.20 -60.62
CA CYS A 591 -93.88 12.79 -61.44
C CYS A 591 -95.09 13.72 -61.22
N HIS A 592 -95.41 14.08 -59.99
CA HIS A 592 -96.49 15.02 -59.67
C HIS A 592 -96.23 16.41 -60.27
N LEU A 593 -95.01 16.95 -60.14
CA LEU A 593 -94.61 18.22 -60.73
C LEU A 593 -94.67 18.18 -62.26
N HIS A 594 -94.25 17.07 -62.90
CA HIS A 594 -94.34 16.91 -64.34
C HIS A 594 -95.80 16.83 -64.83
N ILE A 595 -96.66 16.07 -64.14
CA ILE A 595 -98.10 15.99 -64.44
C ILE A 595 -98.77 17.36 -64.21
N HIS A 596 -98.45 18.06 -63.13
CA HIS A 596 -98.98 19.38 -62.81
C HIS A 596 -98.47 20.47 -63.77
N ALA A 597 -97.22 20.36 -64.27
CA ALA A 597 -96.69 21.21 -65.33
C ALA A 597 -97.45 20.95 -66.65
N ALA A 598 -97.57 19.69 -67.08
CA ALA A 598 -98.33 19.32 -68.27
C ALA A 598 -99.83 19.71 -68.17
N MET A 599 -100.44 19.63 -66.98
CA MET A 599 -101.78 20.15 -66.73
C MET A 599 -101.84 21.68 -66.83
N LYS A 600 -100.86 22.41 -66.29
CA LYS A 600 -100.77 23.87 -66.41
C LYS A 600 -100.53 24.32 -67.85
N GLU A 601 -99.67 23.64 -68.58
CA GLU A 601 -99.45 23.83 -70.02
C GLU A 601 -100.74 23.55 -70.77
N ARG A 602 -101.42 22.42 -70.53
CA ARG A 602 -102.70 22.12 -71.19
C ARG A 602 -103.81 23.10 -70.82
N MET A 603 -103.85 23.61 -69.59
CA MET A 603 -104.74 24.70 -69.19
C MET A 603 -104.37 26.03 -69.86
N ALA A 604 -103.07 26.32 -70.05
CA ALA A 604 -102.61 27.50 -70.77
C ALA A 604 -102.89 27.39 -72.27
N GLU A 605 -102.71 26.23 -72.90
CA GLU A 605 -103.14 25.92 -74.26
C GLU A 605 -104.66 26.08 -74.41
N ILE A 606 -105.47 25.50 -73.51
CA ILE A 606 -106.93 25.67 -73.53
C ILE A 606 -107.30 27.14 -73.31
N LYS A 607 -106.56 27.89 -72.48
CA LYS A 607 -106.73 29.34 -72.29
C LYS A 607 -106.36 30.12 -73.54
N ILE A 608 -105.25 29.81 -74.22
CA ILE A 608 -104.80 30.43 -75.48
C ILE A 608 -105.71 30.03 -76.65
N LEU A 609 -106.27 28.82 -76.67
CA LEU A 609 -107.28 28.40 -77.63
C LEU A 609 -108.62 29.08 -77.36
N ARG A 610 -109.01 29.28 -76.09
CA ARG A 610 -110.22 30.03 -75.71
C ARG A 610 -110.06 31.54 -75.94
N GLU A 611 -108.88 32.09 -75.66
CA GLU A 611 -108.52 33.48 -75.94
C GLU A 611 -108.30 33.70 -77.42
N GLY A 612 -107.81 32.70 -78.16
CA GLY A 612 -107.68 32.67 -79.61
C GLY A 612 -109.02 32.47 -80.32
N LEU A 613 -109.96 31.74 -79.74
CA LEU A 613 -111.36 31.67 -80.20
C LEU A 613 -112.12 32.95 -79.83
N ASN A 614 -111.88 33.54 -78.65
CA ASN A 614 -112.40 34.85 -78.28
C ASN A 614 -111.75 35.98 -79.10
N ALA A 615 -110.50 35.82 -79.51
CA ALA A 615 -109.80 36.72 -80.43
C ALA A 615 -110.26 36.50 -81.87
N LYS A 616 -110.57 35.27 -82.30
CA LYS A 616 -111.27 35.00 -83.57
C LYS A 616 -112.73 35.44 -83.55
N TYR A 617 -113.40 35.46 -82.40
CA TYR A 617 -114.75 36.01 -82.22
C TYR A 617 -114.72 37.53 -82.15
N LYS A 618 -113.74 38.13 -81.46
CA LYS A 618 -113.48 39.57 -81.49
C LYS A 618 -112.94 40.03 -82.84
N LEU A 619 -112.16 39.23 -83.55
CA LEU A 619 -111.74 39.49 -84.92
C LEU A 619 -112.93 39.29 -85.85
N ALA A 620 -113.75 38.25 -85.74
CA ALA A 620 -114.99 38.14 -86.51
C ALA A 620 -116.00 39.25 -86.17
N LEU A 621 -116.05 39.77 -84.93
CA LEU A 621 -116.82 40.95 -84.55
C LEU A 621 -116.19 42.25 -85.04
N ASN A 622 -114.85 42.33 -85.04
CA ASN A 622 -114.06 43.45 -85.55
C ASN A 622 -113.90 43.40 -87.06
N GLU A 623 -114.20 42.30 -87.73
CA GLU A 623 -114.30 42.06 -89.16
C GLU A 623 -115.76 42.19 -89.54
N CYS A 624 -116.73 41.88 -88.67
CA CYS A 624 -118.07 42.41 -88.83
C CYS A 624 -118.06 43.93 -88.61
N SER A 625 -117.24 44.49 -87.72
CA SER A 625 -117.14 45.95 -87.50
C SER A 625 -116.20 46.62 -88.50
N HIS A 626 -115.19 45.94 -89.05
CA HIS A 626 -114.28 46.41 -90.09
C HIS A 626 -114.80 46.08 -91.48
N LEU A 627 -115.67 45.08 -91.68
CA LEU A 627 -116.54 44.98 -92.86
C LEU A 627 -117.77 45.86 -92.71
N ARG A 628 -118.25 46.23 -91.52
CA ARG A 628 -119.16 47.39 -91.39
C ARG A 628 -118.41 48.71 -91.60
N ALA A 629 -117.14 48.81 -91.20
CA ALA A 629 -116.32 50.00 -91.38
C ALA A 629 -115.78 50.08 -92.80
N ILE A 630 -115.57 48.97 -93.52
CA ILE A 630 -115.28 48.84 -94.96
C ILE A 630 -116.59 48.89 -95.76
N ILE A 631 -117.74 48.45 -95.27
CA ILE A 631 -119.03 48.88 -95.84
C ILE A 631 -119.29 50.36 -95.47
N ALA A 632 -118.51 50.96 -94.58
CA ALA A 632 -118.39 52.40 -94.38
C ALA A 632 -117.10 53.01 -95.01
N GLU A 633 -116.20 52.23 -95.63
CA GLU A 633 -114.92 52.64 -96.25
C GLU A 633 -114.93 52.26 -97.73
N LYS A 634 -115.10 51.03 -98.18
CA LYS A 634 -115.83 50.84 -99.47
C LYS A 634 -117.26 51.50 -99.51
N LYS A 635 -117.66 52.31 -98.50
CA LYS A 635 -118.24 53.68 -98.71
C LYS A 635 -117.23 54.89 -98.63
N SER A 636 -116.53 55.18 -97.51
CA SER A 636 -115.55 56.30 -97.30
C SER A 636 -114.12 56.23 -97.91
N GLN A 637 -113.59 55.07 -98.24
CA GLN A 637 -112.52 54.67 -99.18
C GLN A 637 -112.95 54.52 -100.66
N THR A 638 -114.21 54.14 -100.92
CA THR A 638 -114.93 54.60 -102.14
C THR A 638 -114.99 56.15 -102.13
N LEU A 639 -114.51 56.77 -101.02
CA LEU A 639 -113.96 58.11 -100.84
C LEU A 639 -112.34 58.35 -100.45
N ASN A 640 -111.24 57.43 -100.10
CA ASN A 640 -109.60 57.49 -99.86
C ASN A 640 -108.57 56.46 -98.91
N TYR A 641 -107.16 56.07 -99.00
CA TYR A 641 -106.21 55.00 -98.19
C TYR A 641 -104.50 54.82 -98.04
N GLN A 642 -103.72 53.95 -97.14
CA GLN A 642 -102.12 53.55 -97.04
C GLN A 642 -101.26 52.55 -95.91
N THR A 643 -99.96 51.88 -95.99
CA THR A 643 -98.96 51.09 -94.92
C THR A 643 -97.40 50.42 -95.17
N ARG A 644 -96.32 50.04 -94.23
CA ARG A 644 -94.87 49.21 -94.33
C ARG A 644 -93.71 48.82 -93.10
N TYR A 645 -92.71 47.75 -93.04
CA TYR A 645 -91.17 47.55 -92.45
C TYR A 645 -90.40 46.35 -91.46
N ASP A 646 -88.96 46.18 -91.25
CA ASP A 646 -87.84 45.59 -90.16
C ASP A 646 -86.79 44.24 -89.98
N THR A 647 -85.55 44.10 -89.19
CA THR A 647 -84.45 42.89 -88.91
C THR A 647 -83.07 42.81 -87.87
N ILE A 648 -82.20 41.71 -87.46
CA ILE A 648 -80.86 41.56 -86.47
C ILE A 648 -79.74 40.24 -86.27
N MET A 649 -78.56 40.09 -85.41
CA MET A 649 -77.33 38.99 -85.22
C MET A 649 -76.23 38.90 -83.88
N ALA A 650 -75.06 38.18 -83.33
CA ALA A 650 -73.84 37.07 -83.32
C ALA A 650 -72.86 36.56 -81.97
N ALA A 651 -71.65 35.72 -81.89
CA ALA A 651 -70.74 35.09 -80.66
C ALA A 651 -69.13 34.44 -80.63
N SER A 652 -68.34 33.83 -79.53
CA SER A 652 -66.80 33.24 -79.38
C SER A 652 -66.04 32.31 -78.13
N GLN A 653 -64.66 31.84 -77.98
CA GLN A 653 -63.80 30.87 -76.93
C GLN A 653 -62.08 30.80 -76.75
N MET A 654 -61.00 30.04 -76.10
CA MET A 654 -60.36 28.90 -75.10
C MET A 654 -58.64 28.74 -74.86
N ASN A 655 -57.58 28.00 -74.17
CA ASN A 655 -56.90 26.98 -73.04
C ASN A 655 -55.18 26.83 -72.90
N GLY A 656 -54.09 26.14 -72.18
CA GLY A 656 -53.43 25.10 -71.08
C GLY A 656 -51.73 24.86 -70.97
N ILE A 657 -50.67 24.10 -70.28
CA ILE A 657 -50.05 23.09 -69.14
C ILE A 657 -48.33 22.85 -69.06
N ASP A 658 -47.24 22.15 -68.35
CA ASP A 658 -46.54 21.14 -67.23
C ASP A 658 -44.89 21.29 -66.78
N CYS A 659 -43.79 20.56 -66.15
CA CYS A 659 -43.09 19.22 -65.55
C CYS A 659 -41.64 19.14 -64.60
N ASN A 660 -40.80 18.01 -64.22
CA ASN A 660 -39.51 17.78 -63.23
C ASN A 660 -38.32 16.55 -63.37
N VAL A 661 -37.17 15.94 -62.68
CA VAL A 661 -36.19 15.67 -61.39
C VAL A 661 -34.60 15.06 -61.59
N SER A 662 -33.51 14.40 -60.87
CA SER A 662 -32.84 13.74 -59.53
C SER A 662 -31.21 13.19 -59.42
N PRO A 663 -30.45 12.65 -58.29
CA PRO A 663 -28.89 12.28 -57.96
C PRO A 663 -28.31 10.79 -57.38
N PRO A 664 -27.14 10.26 -56.64
CA PRO A 664 -25.62 10.39 -56.05
C PRO A 664 -24.48 9.11 -56.10
N THR A 665 -23.34 8.54 -55.40
CA THR A 665 -22.28 8.43 -54.15
C THR A 665 -20.86 7.47 -54.21
N THR A 666 -19.79 7.24 -53.24
CA THR A 666 -18.40 6.36 -53.29
C THR A 666 -17.40 5.90 -51.99
N ILE A 667 -16.20 5.08 -51.98
CA ILE A 667 -15.25 4.47 -50.80
C ILE A 667 -13.67 3.83 -50.93
N GLN A 668 -12.76 3.37 -49.90
CA GLN A 668 -11.21 2.83 -49.92
C GLN A 668 -10.29 2.14 -48.66
N LEU A 669 -9.10 1.29 -48.70
CA LEU A 669 -7.93 0.91 -47.63
C LEU A 669 -6.64 -0.21 -47.76
N LYS A 670 -5.63 -0.47 -46.75
CA LYS A 670 -4.52 -1.60 -46.38
C LYS A 670 -2.91 -1.67 -46.64
N ILE A 671 -2.13 -0.65 -47.02
CA ILE A 671 -0.82 -0.87 -47.76
C ILE A 671 0.58 -0.67 -47.07
N GLN A 672 0.72 0.02 -45.94
CA GLN A 672 2.01 0.64 -45.51
C GLN A 672 3.17 -0.32 -45.10
N ASN A 673 2.89 -1.54 -44.64
CA ASN A 673 3.79 -2.24 -43.71
C ASN A 673 4.93 -3.08 -44.36
N ALA A 674 5.07 -3.09 -45.68
CA ALA A 674 5.96 -4.02 -46.40
C ALA A 674 7.38 -3.50 -46.71
N ARG A 675 7.64 -2.20 -46.55
CA ARG A 675 8.76 -1.52 -47.25
C ARG A 675 10.11 -1.50 -46.51
N ASN A 676 10.13 -1.72 -45.19
CA ASN A 676 11.30 -1.40 -44.35
C ASN A 676 12.33 -2.54 -44.19
N LYS A 677 12.14 -3.72 -44.81
CA LYS A 677 12.96 -4.92 -44.50
C LYS A 677 14.23 -5.10 -45.35
N LEU A 678 14.49 -4.24 -46.34
CA LEU A 678 15.52 -4.48 -47.38
C LEU A 678 16.85 -3.71 -47.20
N LEU A 679 16.93 -2.73 -46.31
CA LEU A 679 18.01 -1.73 -46.29
C LEU A 679 19.23 -2.04 -45.39
N LEU A 680 19.37 -3.28 -44.89
CA LEU A 680 20.24 -3.56 -43.73
C LEU A 680 21.47 -4.45 -43.98
N GLN A 681 21.79 -4.79 -45.23
CA GLN A 681 22.76 -5.86 -45.53
C GLN A 681 24.07 -5.43 -46.25
N GLU A 682 24.13 -4.24 -46.88
CA GLU A 682 25.20 -3.88 -47.83
C GLU A 682 26.43 -3.17 -47.21
N ARG A 683 26.70 -3.31 -45.90
CA ARG A 683 27.72 -2.50 -45.19
C ARG A 683 28.78 -3.30 -44.42
N GLY A 684 29.11 -4.50 -44.89
CA GLY A 684 30.07 -5.40 -44.22
C GLY A 684 31.55 -5.22 -44.60
N ASP A 685 31.86 -5.08 -45.89
CA ASP A 685 33.03 -5.79 -46.43
C ASP A 685 34.30 -4.94 -46.71
N GLU A 686 34.32 -3.65 -46.38
CA GLU A 686 35.38 -2.72 -46.84
C GLU A 686 36.63 -2.56 -45.93
N LEU A 687 36.67 -3.15 -44.73
CA LEU A 687 37.58 -2.68 -43.66
C LEU A 687 39.00 -3.28 -43.59
N ASP A 688 39.26 -4.48 -44.12
CA ASP A 688 40.44 -5.30 -43.72
C ASP A 688 41.80 -4.93 -44.34
N MET A 689 41.87 -3.98 -45.27
CA MET A 689 43.00 -3.85 -46.22
C MET A 689 44.21 -2.99 -45.76
N THR A 690 44.19 -2.35 -44.59
CA THR A 690 45.06 -1.17 -44.33
C THR A 690 46.36 -1.40 -43.54
N ILE A 691 46.56 -2.57 -42.93
CA ILE A 691 47.46 -2.72 -41.75
C ILE A 691 48.98 -2.81 -42.04
N ARG A 692 49.42 -3.32 -43.21
CA ARG A 692 50.77 -3.93 -43.39
C ARG A 692 51.95 -3.00 -43.75
N LYS A 693 52.02 -1.75 -43.25
CA LYS A 693 53.01 -0.76 -43.77
C LYS A 693 53.99 -0.12 -42.77
N THR A 694 53.95 -0.46 -41.48
CA THR A 694 54.54 0.37 -40.40
C THR A 694 55.75 -0.24 -39.65
N GLU A 695 56.28 -1.39 -40.07
CA GLU A 695 57.14 -2.21 -39.20
C GLU A 695 58.66 -1.93 -39.27
N GLN A 696 59.14 -1.06 -40.17
CA GLN A 696 60.55 -1.13 -40.61
C GLN A 696 61.50 -0.05 -40.07
N GLU A 697 61.01 1.03 -39.45
CA GLU A 697 61.84 2.20 -39.05
C GLU A 697 62.57 2.05 -37.70
N ILE A 698 62.36 0.93 -36.99
CA ILE A 698 62.59 0.84 -35.54
C ILE A 698 64.08 0.64 -35.13
N LYS A 699 64.92 0.02 -35.97
CA LYS A 699 66.21 -0.57 -35.53
C LYS A 699 67.40 0.38 -35.37
N SER A 700 67.35 1.62 -35.86
CA SER A 700 68.52 2.52 -35.84
C SER A 700 68.78 3.16 -34.47
N MET A 701 67.79 3.18 -33.58
CA MET A 701 67.82 3.96 -32.33
C MET A 701 68.50 3.25 -31.14
N GLU A 702 68.74 1.94 -31.21
CA GLU A 702 69.13 1.11 -30.05
C GLU A 702 70.53 1.38 -29.49
N ASN A 703 71.49 1.88 -30.28
CA ASN A 703 72.90 1.90 -29.87
C ASN A 703 73.29 3.12 -29.02
N THR A 704 72.91 4.34 -29.42
CA THR A 704 73.16 5.58 -28.63
C THR A 704 72.50 5.47 -27.24
N LEU A 705 71.37 4.77 -27.19
CA LEU A 705 70.63 4.39 -26.00
C LEU A 705 71.53 3.75 -24.93
N ARG A 706 72.52 2.90 -25.28
CA ARG A 706 73.26 2.07 -24.31
C ARG A 706 74.23 2.82 -23.39
N VAL A 707 74.88 3.89 -23.87
CA VAL A 707 75.77 4.70 -23.02
C VAL A 707 74.94 5.64 -22.15
N VAL A 708 73.87 6.19 -22.72
CA VAL A 708 72.88 6.99 -21.99
C VAL A 708 72.22 6.14 -20.89
N THR A 709 71.83 4.88 -21.15
CA THR A 709 71.25 4.01 -20.10
C THR A 709 72.24 3.68 -19.01
N ALA A 710 73.54 3.51 -19.27
CA ALA A 710 74.49 3.17 -18.18
C ALA A 710 74.67 4.32 -17.17
N CYS A 711 74.73 5.58 -17.64
CA CYS A 711 74.76 6.74 -16.74
C CYS A 711 73.37 7.08 -16.19
N ASN A 712 72.30 6.94 -16.97
CA ASN A 712 70.93 7.05 -16.47
C ASN A 712 70.59 5.94 -15.47
N GLU A 713 71.20 4.76 -15.52
CA GLU A 713 70.99 3.69 -14.54
C GLU A 713 71.52 4.12 -13.19
N ASN A 714 72.77 4.61 -13.09
CA ASN A 714 73.27 5.15 -11.82
C ASN A 714 72.49 6.41 -11.37
N TYR A 715 72.15 7.33 -12.28
CA TYR A 715 71.33 8.50 -11.93
C TYR A 715 69.92 8.12 -11.49
N LYS A 716 69.34 7.06 -12.08
CA LYS A 716 68.07 6.45 -11.69
C LYS A 716 68.21 5.73 -10.35
N MET A 717 69.32 5.04 -10.06
CA MET A 717 69.59 4.45 -8.73
C MET A 717 69.84 5.51 -7.64
N SER A 718 70.13 6.77 -7.99
CA SER A 718 70.18 7.90 -7.04
C SER A 718 68.86 8.71 -6.98
N LEU A 719 68.00 8.59 -7.99
CA LEU A 719 66.60 9.09 -7.97
C LEU A 719 65.65 8.11 -7.30
N VAL A 720 65.97 6.81 -7.36
CA VAL A 720 65.51 5.79 -6.42
C VAL A 720 66.20 6.08 -5.10
N THR A 721 65.54 6.92 -4.30
CA THR A 721 65.50 6.79 -2.84
C THR A 721 65.24 5.33 -2.43
N ASP A 722 65.48 4.96 -1.18
CA ASP A 722 65.01 3.67 -0.60
C ASP A 722 63.47 3.69 -0.49
N ASP A 723 62.84 3.62 -1.66
CA ASP A 723 61.43 3.80 -2.00
C ASP A 723 60.92 2.54 -2.74
N ASP A 724 61.52 1.37 -2.49
CA ASP A 724 61.03 0.06 -2.94
C ASP A 724 59.65 -0.31 -2.32
N SER A 725 59.09 0.57 -1.49
CA SER A 725 57.68 0.56 -1.05
C SER A 725 56.77 1.55 -1.80
N ASP A 726 57.33 2.47 -2.60
CA ASP A 726 56.66 3.70 -3.03
C ASP A 726 56.52 3.85 -4.56
N GLU A 727 57.12 3.02 -5.42
CA GLU A 727 56.76 3.01 -6.87
C GLU A 727 55.26 2.68 -7.09
N ASN A 728 54.73 1.72 -6.32
CA ASN A 728 53.30 1.40 -6.30
C ASN A 728 52.42 2.57 -5.83
N LEU A 729 52.98 3.52 -5.08
CA LEU A 729 52.31 4.73 -4.60
C LEU A 729 52.53 5.92 -5.54
N LYS A 730 53.71 6.10 -6.13
CA LYS A 730 53.97 7.12 -7.16
C LYS A 730 53.16 6.84 -8.42
N GLN A 731 53.11 5.58 -8.88
CA GLN A 731 52.29 5.20 -10.03
C GLN A 731 50.79 5.36 -9.70
N LYS A 732 50.30 4.88 -8.55
CA LYS A 732 48.90 5.10 -8.14
C LYS A 732 48.56 6.56 -7.89
N VAL A 733 49.42 7.37 -7.29
CA VAL A 733 49.18 8.79 -7.05
C VAL A 733 49.26 9.57 -8.36
N GLN A 734 50.09 9.17 -9.32
CA GLN A 734 50.12 9.80 -10.65
C GLN A 734 48.93 9.36 -11.51
N GLU A 735 48.52 8.09 -11.47
CA GLU A 735 47.27 7.61 -12.06
C GLU A 735 46.06 8.30 -11.41
N GLN A 736 45.99 8.37 -10.08
CA GLN A 736 44.96 9.11 -9.35
C GLN A 736 45.00 10.61 -9.66
N LEU A 737 46.16 11.25 -9.81
CA LEU A 737 46.22 12.67 -10.18
C LEU A 737 45.83 12.90 -11.66
N TYR A 738 46.12 11.95 -12.56
CA TYR A 738 45.64 12.00 -13.94
C TYR A 738 44.14 11.66 -14.05
N GLU A 739 43.64 10.75 -13.23
CA GLU A 739 42.23 10.36 -13.13
C GLU A 739 41.43 11.48 -12.45
N GLU A 740 41.91 12.09 -11.36
CA GLU A 740 41.36 13.32 -10.77
C GLU A 740 41.41 14.48 -11.74
N LEU A 741 42.51 14.70 -12.48
CA LEU A 741 42.60 15.78 -13.47
C LEU A 741 41.69 15.52 -14.69
N CYS A 742 41.52 14.25 -15.10
CA CYS A 742 40.56 13.87 -16.12
C CYS A 742 39.12 13.98 -15.62
N ASN A 743 38.79 13.50 -14.43
CA ASN A 743 37.49 13.63 -13.78
C ASN A 743 37.14 15.10 -13.55
N VAL A 744 38.05 15.94 -13.06
CA VAL A 744 37.85 17.40 -12.95
C VAL A 744 37.72 18.05 -14.33
N ARG A 745 38.44 17.59 -15.36
CA ARG A 745 38.29 18.06 -16.74
C ARG A 745 36.97 17.62 -17.37
N GLU A 746 36.46 16.43 -17.02
CA GLU A 746 35.18 15.91 -17.48
C GLU A 746 34.02 16.53 -16.71
N ASP A 747 34.12 16.73 -15.40
CA ASP A 747 33.21 17.55 -14.60
C ASP A 747 33.19 18.99 -15.13
N MET A 748 34.33 19.61 -15.43
CA MET A 748 34.35 20.95 -16.02
C MET A 748 33.75 20.98 -17.44
N LYS A 749 33.89 19.90 -18.23
CA LYS A 749 33.13 19.73 -19.50
C LYS A 749 31.64 19.52 -19.25
N GLN A 750 31.24 18.68 -18.30
CA GLN A 750 29.85 18.38 -17.95
C GLN A 750 29.16 19.62 -17.37
N LYS A 751 29.84 20.41 -16.53
CA LYS A 751 29.37 21.68 -15.98
C LYS A 751 29.29 22.76 -17.05
N ARG A 752 30.24 22.82 -18.00
CA ARG A 752 30.12 23.68 -19.19
C ARG A 752 28.95 23.26 -20.09
N MET A 753 28.78 21.97 -20.36
CA MET A 753 27.65 21.44 -21.14
C MET A 753 26.31 21.60 -20.42
N GLN A 754 26.27 21.50 -19.08
CA GLN A 754 25.12 21.84 -18.25
C GLN A 754 24.83 23.33 -18.35
N TYR A 755 25.83 24.20 -18.21
CA TYR A 755 25.69 25.66 -18.36
C TYR A 755 25.16 26.03 -19.75
N GLU A 756 25.78 25.54 -20.84
CA GLU A 756 25.33 25.80 -22.21
C GLU A 756 23.91 25.26 -22.48
N ARG A 757 23.51 24.13 -21.87
CA ARG A 757 22.13 23.64 -21.95
C ARG A 757 21.18 24.56 -21.19
N MET A 758 21.53 24.97 -19.97
CA MET A 758 20.74 25.89 -19.16
C MET A 758 20.59 27.25 -19.84
N GLU A 759 21.65 27.77 -20.45
CA GLU A 759 21.67 29.01 -21.24
C GLU A 759 20.81 28.90 -22.50
N LYS A 760 20.90 27.79 -23.25
CA LYS A 760 20.01 27.52 -24.40
C LYS A 760 18.54 27.37 -23.97
N THR A 761 18.24 26.75 -22.82
CA THR A 761 16.87 26.72 -22.28
C THR A 761 16.41 28.07 -21.74
N LEU A 762 17.31 28.89 -21.20
CA LEU A 762 17.00 30.26 -20.73
C LEU A 762 16.63 31.15 -21.92
N LEU A 763 17.43 31.12 -22.98
CA LEU A 763 17.14 31.83 -24.23
C LEU A 763 15.82 31.36 -24.85
N SER A 764 15.60 30.05 -24.96
CA SER A 764 14.34 29.50 -25.49
C SER A 764 13.13 29.85 -24.61
N THR A 765 13.24 29.83 -23.29
CA THR A 765 12.14 30.25 -22.39
C THR A 765 11.90 31.76 -22.42
N GLN A 766 12.94 32.57 -22.59
CA GLN A 766 12.84 34.02 -22.77
C GLN A 766 12.18 34.39 -24.11
N GLU A 767 12.49 33.66 -25.19
CA GLU A 767 11.87 33.82 -26.50
C GLU A 767 10.41 33.35 -26.50
N ASN A 768 10.10 32.21 -25.87
CA ASN A 768 8.73 31.77 -25.60
C ASN A 768 7.95 32.79 -24.74
N GLN A 769 8.59 33.41 -23.74
CA GLN A 769 7.97 34.46 -22.93
C GLN A 769 7.68 35.73 -23.75
N LYS A 770 8.53 36.06 -24.74
CA LYS A 770 8.30 37.16 -25.68
C LYS A 770 7.11 36.85 -26.60
N MET A 771 7.05 35.66 -27.18
CA MET A 771 5.90 35.22 -27.99
C MET A 771 4.59 35.26 -27.21
N MET A 772 4.57 34.72 -25.98
CA MET A 772 3.39 34.76 -25.10
C MET A 772 2.94 36.19 -24.74
N LYS A 773 3.86 37.16 -24.64
CA LYS A 773 3.52 38.58 -24.44
C LYS A 773 2.90 39.20 -25.70
N GLU A 774 3.43 38.88 -26.88
CA GLU A 774 2.87 39.35 -28.15
C GLU A 774 1.47 38.77 -28.41
N ASP A 775 1.23 37.49 -28.11
CA ASP A 775 -0.09 36.87 -28.25
C ASP A 775 -1.09 37.36 -27.18
N LEU A 776 -0.64 37.64 -25.95
CA LEU A 776 -1.47 38.33 -24.95
C LEU A 776 -1.88 39.74 -25.41
N GLN A 777 -0.98 40.50 -26.04
CA GLN A 777 -1.31 41.81 -26.59
C GLN A 777 -2.34 41.69 -27.72
N ARG A 778 -2.18 40.75 -28.66
CA ARG A 778 -3.16 40.49 -29.73
C ARG A 778 -4.54 40.14 -29.17
N LEU A 779 -4.59 39.27 -28.16
CA LEU A 779 -5.83 38.89 -27.45
C LEU A 779 -6.49 40.10 -26.76
N GLN A 780 -5.69 41.01 -26.19
CA GLN A 780 -6.21 42.25 -25.61
C GLN A 780 -6.78 43.19 -26.69
N GLU A 781 -6.05 43.41 -27.79
CA GLU A 781 -6.51 44.24 -28.91
C GLU A 781 -7.81 43.70 -29.52
N ASP A 782 -7.95 42.38 -29.68
CA ASP A 782 -9.17 41.75 -30.18
C ASP A 782 -10.34 41.82 -29.17
N LYS A 783 -10.06 41.68 -27.87
CA LYS A 783 -11.05 41.95 -26.81
C LYS A 783 -11.55 43.40 -26.87
N GLU A 784 -10.66 44.36 -27.08
CA GLU A 784 -11.00 45.78 -27.23
C GLU A 784 -11.73 46.09 -28.54
N LYS A 785 -11.45 45.37 -29.64
CA LYS A 785 -12.28 45.41 -30.87
C LYS A 785 -13.68 44.88 -30.58
N LYS A 786 -13.82 43.70 -29.97
CA LYS A 786 -15.13 43.11 -29.64
C LYS A 786 -15.95 43.94 -28.65
N HIS A 787 -15.31 44.63 -27.70
CA HIS A 787 -16.01 45.57 -26.80
C HIS A 787 -16.53 46.82 -27.55
N ARG A 788 -15.79 47.32 -28.56
CA ARG A 788 -16.27 48.37 -29.47
C ARG A 788 -17.44 47.89 -30.34
N ASP A 789 -17.38 46.66 -30.85
CA ASP A 789 -18.50 46.05 -31.60
C ASP A 789 -19.77 45.98 -30.74
N VAL A 790 -19.67 45.49 -29.51
CA VAL A 790 -20.80 45.37 -28.57
C VAL A 790 -21.39 46.74 -28.22
N THR A 791 -20.56 47.71 -27.83
CA THR A 791 -21.05 49.06 -27.47
C THR A 791 -21.63 49.84 -28.66
N MET A 792 -21.25 49.49 -29.89
CA MET A 792 -21.93 49.97 -31.10
C MET A 792 -23.31 49.33 -31.28
N LEU A 793 -23.43 48.01 -31.11
CA LEU A 793 -24.70 47.28 -31.20
C LEU A 793 -25.70 47.72 -30.11
N GLU A 794 -25.23 47.95 -28.89
CA GLU A 794 -26.04 48.50 -27.79
C GLU A 794 -26.62 49.89 -28.13
N LYS A 795 -25.81 50.77 -28.74
CA LYS A 795 -26.29 52.07 -29.25
C LYS A 795 -27.34 51.89 -30.35
N GLN A 796 -27.10 51.01 -31.32
CA GLN A 796 -28.09 50.72 -32.38
C GLN A 796 -29.41 50.18 -31.81
N ILE A 797 -29.37 49.33 -30.77
CA ILE A 797 -30.55 48.81 -30.09
C ILE A 797 -31.30 49.91 -29.33
N THR A 798 -30.59 50.82 -28.65
CA THR A 798 -31.24 51.96 -27.96
C THR A 798 -31.86 52.95 -28.97
N ASP A 799 -31.19 53.22 -30.09
CA ASP A 799 -31.75 54.02 -31.19
C ASP A 799 -32.99 53.38 -31.82
N GLN A 800 -32.97 52.06 -32.07
CA GLN A 800 -34.14 51.33 -32.57
C GLN A 800 -35.31 51.37 -31.59
N LYS A 801 -35.08 51.12 -30.29
CA LYS A 801 -36.11 51.29 -29.24
C LYS A 801 -36.66 52.71 -29.20
N GLY A 802 -35.79 53.72 -29.35
CA GLY A 802 -36.21 55.13 -29.46
C GLY A 802 -37.00 55.43 -30.74
N ARG A 803 -36.69 54.79 -31.87
CA ARG A 803 -37.49 54.90 -33.12
C ARG A 803 -38.87 54.27 -32.96
N ILE A 804 -38.95 53.06 -32.37
CA ILE A 804 -40.22 52.37 -32.08
C ILE A 804 -41.08 53.21 -31.14
N SER A 805 -40.55 53.67 -30.00
CA SER A 805 -41.29 54.52 -29.06
C SER A 805 -41.82 55.82 -29.71
N ARG A 806 -41.05 56.42 -30.63
CA ARG A 806 -41.52 57.58 -31.42
C ARG A 806 -42.59 57.22 -32.46
N ALA A 807 -42.58 56.01 -33.01
CA ALA A 807 -43.65 55.50 -33.87
C ALA A 807 -44.93 55.21 -33.06
N ASP A 808 -44.82 54.54 -31.92
CA ASP A 808 -45.94 54.25 -31.00
C ASP A 808 -46.63 55.54 -30.53
N MET A 809 -45.86 56.58 -30.20
CA MET A 809 -46.41 57.88 -29.81
C MET A 809 -47.12 58.59 -30.98
N ARG A 810 -46.66 58.42 -32.22
CA ARG A 810 -47.34 58.92 -33.42
C ARG A 810 -48.62 58.13 -33.71
N LEU A 811 -48.59 56.80 -33.61
CA LEU A 811 -49.76 55.93 -33.72
C LEU A 811 -50.82 56.30 -32.66
N LYS A 812 -50.43 56.39 -31.38
CA LYS A 812 -51.33 56.79 -30.28
C LYS A 812 -51.88 58.21 -30.43
N LYS A 813 -51.16 59.12 -31.11
CA LYS A 813 -51.68 60.44 -31.46
C LYS A 813 -52.70 60.34 -32.61
N LEU A 814 -52.34 59.68 -33.72
CA LEU A 814 -53.24 59.47 -34.86
C LEU A 814 -54.54 58.78 -34.44
N TYR A 815 -54.47 57.75 -33.60
CA TYR A 815 -55.64 57.05 -33.06
C TYR A 815 -56.57 58.01 -32.28
N LYS A 816 -56.00 58.88 -31.44
CA LYS A 816 -56.77 59.90 -30.71
C LYS A 816 -57.34 60.99 -31.62
N ASP A 817 -56.62 61.38 -32.66
CA ASP A 817 -57.08 62.41 -33.58
C ASP A 817 -58.16 61.85 -34.55
N ILE A 818 -58.10 60.56 -34.92
CA ILE A 818 -59.19 59.82 -35.59
C ILE A 818 -60.41 59.72 -34.66
N GLN A 819 -60.22 59.33 -33.40
CA GLN A 819 -61.30 59.21 -32.42
C GLN A 819 -62.04 60.55 -32.21
N ARG A 820 -61.31 61.67 -32.18
CA ARG A 820 -61.90 63.03 -32.15
C ARG A 820 -62.66 63.41 -33.43
N LEU A 821 -62.19 62.96 -34.59
CA LEU A 821 -62.90 63.17 -35.86
C LEU A 821 -64.22 62.39 -35.91
N CYS A 822 -64.32 61.25 -35.22
CA CYS A 822 -65.58 60.52 -35.03
C CYS A 822 -66.57 61.29 -34.12
N GLU A 823 -66.07 62.02 -33.12
CA GLU A 823 -66.89 62.73 -32.13
C GLU A 823 -67.48 64.08 -32.63
N CYS A 824 -66.94 64.66 -33.71
CA CYS A 824 -67.19 66.06 -34.07
C CYS A 824 -67.74 66.32 -35.49
N GLY A 825 -68.36 65.33 -36.16
CA GLY A 825 -68.99 65.58 -37.45
C GLY A 825 -69.99 64.51 -37.91
N ASN A 826 -70.89 64.90 -38.83
CA ASN A 826 -71.96 64.04 -39.39
C ASN A 826 -71.46 62.88 -40.27
N ASN A 827 -70.17 62.56 -40.20
CA ASN A 827 -69.48 61.51 -40.94
C ASN A 827 -69.18 60.27 -40.07
N ALA A 828 -69.75 60.18 -38.86
CA ALA A 828 -69.53 59.04 -37.96
C ALA A 828 -69.85 57.69 -38.61
N GLU A 829 -70.86 57.62 -39.48
CA GLU A 829 -71.22 56.40 -40.21
C GLU A 829 -70.19 56.05 -41.30
N THR A 830 -69.64 57.03 -42.02
CA THR A 830 -68.57 56.79 -43.01
C THR A 830 -67.22 56.49 -42.37
N ILE A 831 -66.90 57.07 -41.20
CA ILE A 831 -65.67 56.72 -40.48
C ILE A 831 -65.80 55.33 -39.83
N LEU A 832 -66.96 54.97 -39.26
CA LEU A 832 -67.17 53.61 -38.73
C LEU A 832 -67.24 52.54 -39.84
N LEU A 833 -67.66 52.91 -41.05
CA LEU A 833 -67.52 52.07 -42.24
C LEU A 833 -66.05 51.93 -42.66
N GLN A 834 -65.25 53.00 -42.57
CA GLN A 834 -63.81 52.96 -42.84
C GLN A 834 -63.02 52.20 -41.78
N GLU A 835 -63.37 52.29 -40.49
CA GLU A 835 -62.79 51.42 -39.44
C GLU A 835 -63.12 49.95 -39.72
N LYS A 836 -64.36 49.64 -40.11
CA LYS A 836 -64.72 48.28 -40.51
C LYS A 836 -64.00 47.80 -41.76
N ASP A 837 -63.84 48.65 -42.78
CA ASP A 837 -63.08 48.36 -44.01
C ASP A 837 -61.58 48.17 -43.73
N ILE A 838 -61.00 48.97 -42.83
CA ILE A 838 -59.63 48.79 -42.34
C ILE A 838 -59.52 47.46 -41.57
N VAL A 839 -60.43 47.16 -40.65
CA VAL A 839 -60.42 45.88 -39.90
C VAL A 839 -60.66 44.69 -40.81
N THR A 840 -61.50 44.78 -41.86
CA THR A 840 -61.61 43.70 -42.85
C THR A 840 -60.34 43.58 -43.68
N ARG A 841 -59.68 44.69 -44.07
CA ARG A 841 -58.41 44.63 -44.79
C ARG A 841 -57.24 44.12 -43.93
N GLU A 842 -57.20 44.44 -42.64
CA GLU A 842 -56.27 43.84 -41.67
C GLU A 842 -56.54 42.34 -41.49
N LEU A 843 -57.81 41.93 -41.38
CA LEU A 843 -58.18 40.50 -41.32
C LEU A 843 -57.89 39.76 -42.64
N GLU A 844 -58.09 40.40 -43.79
CA GLU A 844 -57.70 39.87 -45.10
C GLU A 844 -56.18 39.75 -45.23
N GLU A 845 -55.40 40.73 -44.78
CA GLU A 845 -53.93 40.71 -44.81
C GLU A 845 -53.36 39.69 -43.81
N ILE A 846 -53.95 39.55 -42.62
CA ILE A 846 -53.61 38.49 -41.65
C ILE A 846 -53.96 37.11 -42.22
N ASN A 847 -55.11 36.95 -42.89
CA ASN A 847 -55.47 35.70 -43.58
C ASN A 847 -54.53 35.43 -44.76
N LEU A 848 -54.13 36.45 -45.51
CA LEU A 848 -53.19 36.34 -46.64
C LEU A 848 -51.80 35.91 -46.14
N LEU A 849 -51.29 36.52 -45.07
CA LEU A 849 -50.05 36.13 -44.40
C LEU A 849 -50.15 34.71 -43.80
N GLY A 850 -51.31 34.32 -43.26
CA GLY A 850 -51.60 32.97 -42.83
C GLY A 850 -51.52 31.96 -43.97
N LEU A 851 -52.21 32.23 -45.08
CA LEU A 851 -52.19 31.40 -46.29
C LEU A 851 -50.81 31.37 -46.96
N GLN A 852 -50.06 32.46 -46.96
CA GLN A 852 -48.68 32.52 -47.45
C GLN A 852 -47.74 31.70 -46.56
N ARG A 853 -47.92 31.73 -45.24
CA ARG A 853 -47.14 30.91 -44.30
C ARG A 853 -47.49 29.42 -44.38
N ILE A 854 -48.75 29.09 -44.71
CA ILE A 854 -49.18 27.72 -45.07
C ILE A 854 -48.58 27.30 -46.42
N ALA A 855 -48.51 28.20 -47.42
CA ALA A 855 -47.86 27.93 -48.70
C ALA A 855 -46.35 27.65 -48.50
N GLU A 856 -45.64 28.48 -47.75
CA GLU A 856 -44.25 28.22 -47.34
C GLU A 856 -44.11 26.90 -46.59
N PHE A 857 -45.03 26.56 -45.70
CA PHE A 857 -45.03 25.28 -44.99
C PHE A 857 -45.18 24.09 -45.94
N THR A 858 -46.09 24.15 -46.92
CA THR A 858 -46.22 23.11 -47.95
C THR A 858 -45.00 23.00 -48.86
N ILE A 859 -44.29 24.11 -49.14
CA ILE A 859 -43.02 24.08 -49.89
C ILE A 859 -41.89 23.43 -49.07
N ARG A 860 -41.84 23.68 -47.75
CA ARG A 860 -40.86 23.07 -46.85
C ARG A 860 -41.17 21.58 -46.56
N HIS A 861 -42.43 21.16 -46.68
CA HIS A 861 -42.91 19.82 -46.35
C HIS A 861 -43.84 19.27 -47.45
N VAL A 862 -43.26 18.96 -48.62
CA VAL A 862 -43.96 18.48 -49.83
C VAL A 862 -44.85 17.25 -49.57
N GLU A 863 -44.44 16.36 -48.66
CA GLU A 863 -45.23 15.18 -48.25
C GLU A 863 -46.63 15.55 -47.72
N VAL A 864 -46.77 16.73 -47.12
CA VAL A 864 -48.00 17.25 -46.51
C VAL A 864 -48.81 18.08 -47.50
N GLU A 865 -48.22 18.48 -48.63
CA GLU A 865 -48.84 19.33 -49.66
C GLU A 865 -50.13 18.73 -50.22
N ALA A 866 -50.13 17.43 -50.54
CA ALA A 866 -51.31 16.73 -51.07
C ALA A 866 -52.47 16.69 -50.06
N TYR A 867 -52.15 16.56 -48.77
CA TYR A 867 -53.14 16.55 -47.69
C TYR A 867 -53.71 17.94 -47.44
N VAL A 868 -52.86 18.96 -47.36
CA VAL A 868 -53.27 20.37 -47.19
C VAL A 868 -54.09 20.86 -48.38
N LYS A 869 -53.66 20.58 -49.63
CA LYS A 869 -54.45 20.91 -50.83
C LYS A 869 -55.81 20.21 -50.84
N LYS A 870 -55.89 18.94 -50.40
CA LYS A 870 -57.17 18.22 -50.27
C LYS A 870 -58.10 18.87 -49.24
N LEU A 871 -57.58 19.25 -48.07
CA LEU A 871 -58.37 19.93 -47.02
C LEU A 871 -58.85 21.33 -47.45
N LEU A 872 -58.00 22.11 -48.13
CA LEU A 872 -58.34 23.45 -48.62
C LEU A 872 -59.34 23.39 -49.80
N ALA A 873 -59.22 22.40 -50.69
CA ALA A 873 -60.18 22.16 -51.76
C ALA A 873 -61.59 21.82 -51.24
N VAL A 874 -61.70 21.06 -50.15
CA VAL A 874 -62.98 20.78 -49.45
C VAL A 874 -63.63 22.06 -48.87
N LYS A 875 -62.90 23.18 -48.81
CA LYS A 875 -63.39 24.49 -48.37
C LYS A 875 -63.37 25.56 -49.47
N ASN A 876 -63.07 25.22 -50.72
CA ASN A 876 -62.89 26.16 -51.84
C ASN A 876 -61.86 27.28 -51.59
N ILE A 877 -60.86 27.06 -50.73
CA ILE A 877 -59.80 28.03 -50.44
C ILE A 877 -58.60 27.76 -51.37
N ILE A 878 -58.18 28.79 -52.11
CA ILE A 878 -57.04 28.72 -53.03
C ILE A 878 -55.82 29.34 -52.35
N LEU A 879 -54.67 28.64 -52.39
CA LEU A 879 -53.39 29.16 -51.90
C LEU A 879 -52.88 30.28 -52.83
N PRO A 880 -52.44 31.44 -52.31
CA PRO A 880 -51.89 32.51 -53.13
C PRO A 880 -50.68 32.07 -53.96
N GLY A 881 -50.69 32.39 -55.26
CA GLY A 881 -49.54 32.21 -56.14
C GLY A 881 -48.42 33.17 -55.76
N ILE A 882 -47.33 32.68 -55.19
CA ILE A 882 -46.24 33.52 -54.70
C ILE A 882 -45.48 34.15 -55.87
N HIS A 883 -45.63 35.46 -56.06
CA HIS A 883 -44.70 36.25 -56.85
C HIS A 883 -43.31 36.21 -56.18
N HIS A 884 -42.27 35.80 -56.92
CA HIS A 884 -40.88 35.89 -56.46
C HIS A 884 -40.43 37.35 -56.32
N MET A 885 -40.72 37.97 -55.18
CA MET A 885 -40.08 39.22 -54.78
C MET A 885 -38.58 38.98 -54.60
N LYS A 886 -37.79 39.63 -55.46
CA LYS A 886 -36.33 39.55 -55.42
C LYS A 886 -35.83 40.08 -54.08
N SER A 887 -35.20 39.23 -53.30
CA SER A 887 -34.36 39.64 -52.18
C SER A 887 -33.13 40.37 -52.71
N ASN A 888 -33.23 41.69 -52.89
CA ASN A 888 -32.11 42.53 -53.29
C ASN A 888 -31.03 42.51 -52.20
N LEU A 889 -30.02 41.66 -52.38
CA LEU A 889 -28.74 41.83 -51.72
C LEU A 889 -28.04 43.04 -52.36
N SER A 890 -28.04 44.17 -51.68
CA SER A 890 -27.17 45.30 -51.99
C SER A 890 -26.54 45.84 -50.73
N LEU A 891 -25.27 45.50 -50.51
CA LEU A 891 -24.40 46.29 -49.64
C LEU A 891 -24.33 47.71 -50.22
N GLY A 892 -24.91 48.68 -49.51
CA GLY A 892 -24.70 50.09 -49.77
C GLY A 892 -23.39 50.55 -49.16
N ILE A 893 -22.26 50.20 -49.77
CA ILE A 893 -21.05 51.02 -49.62
C ILE A 893 -21.21 52.16 -50.63
N SER A 894 -21.34 53.37 -50.12
CA SER A 894 -21.40 54.59 -50.92
C SER A 894 -20.25 55.49 -50.48
N ASP A 895 -19.15 55.43 -51.23
CA ASP A 895 -18.12 56.46 -51.28
C ASP A 895 -18.21 57.15 -52.64
N ASP A 896 -18.18 58.48 -52.65
CA ASP A 896 -18.45 59.28 -53.84
C ASP A 896 -17.39 60.40 -53.96
N SER A 897 -16.30 60.13 -54.69
CA SER A 897 -15.35 61.18 -55.15
C SER A 897 -14.40 60.73 -56.29
N VAL A 898 -14.89 60.91 -57.52
CA VAL A 898 -14.17 61.44 -58.71
C VAL A 898 -12.62 61.33 -58.78
N ALA A 899 -12.11 60.54 -59.74
CA ALA A 899 -10.96 60.92 -60.60
C ALA A 899 -10.77 60.04 -61.87
N SER A 900 -10.96 60.64 -63.05
CA SER A 900 -10.26 60.44 -64.34
C SER A 900 -9.84 59.04 -64.91
N SER A 901 -10.31 58.77 -66.14
CA SER A 901 -9.53 58.30 -67.32
C SER A 901 -9.45 56.82 -67.81
N VAL A 902 -10.17 56.57 -68.93
CA VAL A 902 -9.73 55.92 -70.19
C VAL A 902 -9.34 54.41 -70.26
N SER A 903 -10.30 53.60 -70.77
CA SER A 903 -10.12 52.37 -71.60
C SER A 903 -9.54 51.08 -70.93
N SER A 904 -9.59 49.86 -71.50
CA SER A 904 -10.21 49.36 -72.76
C SER A 904 -10.60 47.86 -72.72
N PHE A 905 -11.70 47.53 -73.40
CA PHE A 905 -12.07 46.29 -74.15
C PHE A 905 -11.31 44.94 -73.98
N SER A 906 -12.00 43.83 -73.64
CA SER A 906 -12.08 42.58 -74.47
C SER A 906 -12.92 41.42 -73.85
N SER A 907 -13.20 40.39 -74.65
CA SER A 907 -14.02 39.16 -74.43
C SER A 907 -13.15 37.92 -74.07
N ARG A 908 -13.56 36.61 -73.94
CA ARG A 908 -14.65 35.80 -74.57
C ARG A 908 -14.78 34.33 -74.01
N SER A 909 -16.00 33.78 -73.86
CA SER A 909 -16.37 32.31 -73.71
C SER A 909 -15.86 31.53 -72.45
N LYS A 910 -16.21 30.27 -72.05
CA LYS A 910 -16.88 29.02 -72.58
C LYS A 910 -17.58 28.26 -71.39
N GLY A 911 -18.31 27.12 -71.46
CA GLY A 911 -18.97 26.34 -72.54
C GLY A 911 -18.99 24.78 -72.39
N LYS A 912 -20.18 24.13 -72.18
CA LYS A 912 -20.54 22.66 -72.24
C LYS A 912 -20.07 21.73 -71.08
N SER A 913 -20.92 20.90 -70.41
CA SER A 913 -21.58 19.57 -70.72
C SER A 913 -20.69 18.32 -70.41
N SER A 914 -21.13 17.13 -69.94
CA SER A 914 -22.43 16.56 -69.46
C SER A 914 -22.28 15.11 -68.88
N THR A 915 -23.41 14.43 -68.54
CA THR A 915 -23.68 12.95 -68.51
C THR A 915 -23.19 12.01 -67.37
N THR A 916 -24.12 11.75 -66.43
CA THR A 916 -24.71 10.44 -65.99
C THR A 916 -24.05 9.08 -66.30
N LYS A 917 -23.96 8.18 -65.30
CA LYS A 917 -24.55 6.80 -65.36
C LYS A 917 -24.62 6.04 -64.02
N ILE A 918 -25.44 4.98 -64.02
CA ILE A 918 -25.87 4.08 -62.91
C ILE A 918 -25.02 2.79 -62.88
N TYR A 919 -24.80 2.16 -61.72
CA TYR A 919 -25.02 0.69 -61.55
C TYR A 919 -25.07 0.22 -60.08
N LYS A 920 -25.78 -0.89 -59.85
CA LYS A 920 -25.91 -1.60 -58.56
C LYS A 920 -24.60 -2.27 -58.13
N LYS A 921 -24.33 -2.31 -56.81
CA LYS A 921 -24.48 -3.56 -56.04
C LYS A 921 -24.84 -3.26 -54.59
#